data_AF-A0AAN7BHP3-F1
#
_entry.id   AF-A0AAN7BHP3-F1
#
_cell.length_a   1.000
_cell.length_b   1.000
_cell.length_c   1.000
_cell.angle_alpha   90.00
_cell.angle_beta   90.00
_cell.angle_gamma   90.00
#
_symmetry.space_group_name_H-M   'P 1'
#
loop_
_entity.id
_entity.type
_entity.pdbx_description
1 polymer ?
#
loop_
_entity_poly.entity_id
_entity_poly.type
_entity_poly.pdbx_seq_one_letter_code
_entity_poly.pdbx_strand_id
1 'polypeptide(L)'
;MQSPSSKWDIERLPESPLPTPREIISYSSSSFALSAFTPNRGIFLIVLQQLHKRYPAQYSTFLILIFLVHHHPPWTPFTFCLQSDTQQSFLSSDTQPVTMTTEFSNVGQSIYHRYQGSFLADAQGTLVHTTGPEKQWIQDNWTTFKESRTKPDAKVYQNKPSPAGLVTGVIIGDNGRRADEAAFEEFFINLILDNADLAAYVKSETENPETDALTEQIVNLFDSYLRYEGKGDKWVVQGRAYFVGRVRHFTSRNAVLELCLPAFPCKSSNFDKVTGPDPDRGEELALERLHGFVQEVNKIYPPGAKMWVISDGHVFSDCIGVDDGEVDRYGELLKEMNEEVGKRMGSPDNVGFKSLVDLFQLASATDLSTLTTRFNIPTIDHHVSTALTQEAELCRRILMSGCGPRKEAVRAKIDSKDPAITALYRGFSRFMLEDLEYHPSTRKLSRKKQKTLSSNVAFEMILRNQAYSNLVELLFPNYVRLSIHAHNNGGPKFGIQLFDTSKVRTVESLSPDGDIMTSVDLLHIPTPWHNCVVELAGSEFLLVTKAKLARTALQKGSFTGSMAHNSKGRAYFSLTKRPRRPIVVTINEKLSSFGKTVSTPVRASPQLVRRATFALSEKMISPKDANGAPKPPRRMFTFSPIDKEGPDGIPKLSKRATFFGGGTKKADGPVVNITPVKRSKTGFFGSPTTKLWGSNNNRAVEV
;
A
#
# COMPACT_ATOMS: atom_id res chain seq x y z
N MET A 1 -34.50 -9.29 34.24
CA MET A 1 -34.65 -10.76 34.23
C MET A 1 -33.30 -11.36 33.86
N GLN A 2 -32.89 -12.38 34.61
CA GLN A 2 -31.52 -12.84 34.81
C GLN A 2 -30.91 -13.59 33.61
N SER A 3 -29.59 -13.43 33.46
CA SER A 3 -28.70 -14.23 32.61
C SER A 3 -28.44 -15.62 33.19
N PRO A 4 -28.12 -16.65 32.38
CA PRO A 4 -27.38 -17.80 32.85
C PRO A 4 -25.94 -17.79 32.35
N SER A 5 -25.03 -17.90 33.32
CA SER A 5 -23.63 -18.27 33.20
C SER A 5 -23.48 -19.79 33.11
N SER A 6 -22.64 -20.31 32.21
CA SER A 6 -22.11 -21.68 32.32
C SER A 6 -20.58 -21.66 32.34
N LYS A 7 -20.04 -22.06 33.49
CA LYS A 7 -18.64 -22.47 33.67
C LYS A 7 -18.52 -23.92 33.18
N TRP A 8 -17.43 -24.21 32.48
CA TRP A 8 -17.01 -25.57 32.17
C TRP A 8 -15.84 -25.94 33.08
N ASP A 9 -16.05 -26.99 33.88
CA ASP A 9 -15.05 -27.63 34.73
C ASP A 9 -14.10 -28.50 33.89
N ILE A 10 -12.81 -28.42 34.21
CA ILE A 10 -11.74 -29.21 33.61
C ILE A 10 -11.45 -30.39 34.53
N GLU A 11 -11.84 -31.59 34.12
CA GLU A 11 -11.41 -32.85 34.72
C GLU A 11 -10.24 -33.49 33.95
N ARG A 12 -9.39 -34.16 34.74
CA ARG A 12 -8.04 -34.63 34.45
C ARG A 12 -8.03 -35.84 33.51
N LEU A 13 -6.99 -35.91 32.67
CA LEU A 13 -6.56 -37.15 32.00
C LEU A 13 -5.10 -37.49 32.42
N PRO A 14 -4.73 -38.79 32.50
CA PRO A 14 -3.56 -39.25 33.24
C PRO A 14 -2.25 -39.21 32.42
N GLU A 15 -1.16 -38.93 33.13
CA GLU A 15 0.23 -38.97 32.65
C GLU A 15 0.73 -40.41 32.43
N SER A 16 1.56 -40.60 31.40
CA SER A 16 2.38 -41.81 31.20
C SER A 16 3.82 -41.41 30.80
N PRO A 17 4.83 -42.26 31.09
CA PRO A 17 6.13 -41.81 31.58
C PRO A 17 7.21 -41.65 30.50
N LEU A 18 8.14 -40.71 30.74
CA LEU A 18 9.39 -40.52 29.99
C LEU A 18 10.45 -41.56 30.37
N PRO A 19 11.24 -42.10 29.40
CA PRO A 19 12.45 -42.84 29.71
C PRO A 19 13.71 -41.96 29.74
N THR A 20 14.66 -42.38 30.58
CA THR A 20 15.97 -41.81 30.95
C THR A 20 17.05 -41.88 29.85
N PRO A 21 18.11 -41.05 29.90
CA PRO A 21 19.19 -41.06 28.90
C PRO A 21 20.33 -42.02 29.25
N ARG A 22 20.85 -42.75 28.26
CA ARG A 22 22.18 -43.37 28.30
C ARG A 22 22.95 -43.18 26.99
N GLU A 23 24.19 -42.77 27.21
CA GLU A 23 25.44 -43.11 26.50
C GLU A 23 25.82 -42.45 25.17
N ILE A 24 27.06 -41.95 25.24
CA ILE A 24 27.91 -41.30 24.25
C ILE A 24 28.61 -42.41 23.45
N ILE A 25 28.55 -42.40 22.11
CA ILE A 25 29.59 -42.97 21.25
C ILE A 25 29.80 -42.06 20.01
N SER A 26 31.08 -41.90 19.69
CA SER A 26 31.77 -41.01 18.75
C SER A 26 31.88 -41.48 17.29
N TYR A 27 32.29 -40.54 16.42
CA TYR A 27 32.81 -40.68 15.02
C TYR A 27 31.74 -40.91 13.93
N SER A 28 31.78 -40.35 12.71
CA SER A 28 32.76 -39.52 11.97
C SER A 28 32.16 -39.00 10.64
N SER A 29 32.59 -37.80 10.22
CA SER A 29 32.93 -37.38 8.84
C SER A 29 31.88 -37.18 7.72
N SER A 30 31.90 -35.93 7.21
CA SER A 30 31.78 -35.43 5.80
C SER A 30 30.45 -35.61 5.05
N SER A 31 29.64 -34.57 4.79
CA SER A 31 29.78 -33.32 3.98
C SER A 31 29.38 -33.49 2.50
N PHE A 32 28.35 -32.73 2.10
CA PHE A 32 28.14 -32.25 0.73
C PHE A 32 28.06 -30.71 0.76
N ALA A 33 28.77 -30.02 -0.13
CA ALA A 33 28.63 -28.59 -0.41
C ALA A 33 28.44 -28.34 -1.90
N LEU A 34 27.59 -27.35 -2.22
CA LEU A 34 27.37 -26.77 -3.53
C LEU A 34 28.66 -26.27 -4.21
N SER A 35 28.67 -26.30 -5.54
CA SER A 35 29.37 -25.36 -6.44
C SER A 35 28.36 -24.94 -7.52
N ALA A 36 28.41 -23.78 -8.17
CA ALA A 36 29.22 -22.56 -8.01
C ALA A 36 28.54 -21.45 -8.84
N PHE A 37 28.66 -20.20 -8.38
CA PHE A 37 28.73 -19.02 -9.24
C PHE A 37 30.13 -18.41 -9.02
N THR A 38 30.80 -18.08 -10.12
CA THR A 38 32.15 -17.49 -10.15
C THR A 38 32.18 -16.03 -9.64
N PRO A 39 33.22 -15.61 -8.87
CA PRO A 39 33.37 -14.25 -8.38
C PRO A 39 34.51 -13.45 -9.04
N ASN A 40 34.32 -12.13 -9.07
CA ASN A 40 35.36 -11.11 -9.29
C ASN A 40 36.46 -11.20 -8.21
N ARG A 41 37.70 -11.53 -8.62
CA ARG A 41 38.83 -11.86 -7.72
C ARG A 41 39.49 -10.69 -6.97
N GLY A 42 39.09 -9.43 -7.19
CA GLY A 42 39.76 -8.27 -6.57
C GLY A 42 39.32 -7.94 -5.13
N ILE A 43 38.05 -8.15 -4.79
CA ILE A 43 37.49 -7.70 -3.52
C ILE A 43 37.70 -8.73 -2.40
N PHE A 44 37.85 -10.00 -2.75
CA PHE A 44 37.97 -11.11 -1.81
C PHE A 44 39.30 -11.12 -1.03
N LEU A 45 40.40 -10.71 -1.67
CA LEU A 45 41.73 -10.65 -1.03
C LEU A 45 41.84 -9.55 0.03
N ILE A 46 41.13 -8.43 -0.15
CA ILE A 46 41.14 -7.30 0.79
C ILE A 46 40.34 -7.65 2.06
N VAL A 47 39.20 -8.33 1.90
CA VAL A 47 38.38 -8.79 3.01
C VAL A 47 39.09 -9.89 3.81
N LEU A 48 39.82 -10.79 3.14
CA LEU A 48 40.59 -11.83 3.81
C LEU A 48 41.76 -11.27 4.64
N GLN A 49 42.51 -10.29 4.12
CA GLN A 49 43.59 -9.64 4.88
C GLN A 49 43.08 -8.83 6.10
N GLN A 50 41.89 -8.23 6.00
CA GLN A 50 41.27 -7.50 7.11
C GLN A 50 40.75 -8.44 8.21
N LEU A 51 40.21 -9.61 7.85
CA LEU A 51 39.71 -10.59 8.80
C LEU A 51 40.83 -11.36 9.53
N HIS A 52 41.95 -11.65 8.87
CA HIS A 52 43.14 -12.27 9.51
C HIS A 52 43.74 -11.38 10.60
N LYS A 53 43.74 -10.06 10.41
CA LYS A 53 44.20 -9.09 11.43
C LYS A 53 43.29 -8.99 12.65
N ARG A 54 42.02 -9.41 12.53
CA ARG A 54 41.01 -9.20 13.57
C ARG A 54 40.70 -10.48 14.37
N TYR A 55 40.88 -11.67 13.78
CA TYR A 55 40.59 -12.96 14.44
C TYR A 55 41.53 -14.11 13.96
N PRO A 56 42.78 -14.19 14.45
CA PRO A 56 43.77 -15.15 13.95
C PRO A 56 43.48 -16.61 14.28
N ALA A 57 42.67 -16.89 15.32
CA ALA A 57 42.39 -18.27 15.78
C ALA A 57 41.29 -19.01 15.01
N GLN A 58 40.58 -18.37 14.07
CA GLN A 58 39.43 -18.96 13.36
C GLN A 58 39.66 -19.16 11.86
N TYR A 59 40.87 -18.88 11.37
CA TYR A 59 41.20 -18.90 9.94
C TYR A 59 41.59 -20.27 9.39
N SER A 60 42.14 -21.16 10.22
CA SER A 60 42.70 -22.44 9.77
C SER A 60 41.62 -23.47 9.37
N THR A 61 40.40 -23.33 9.90
CA THR A 61 39.31 -24.30 9.70
C THR A 61 38.54 -24.08 8.39
N PHE A 62 38.68 -22.91 7.75
CA PHE A 62 37.83 -22.49 6.63
C PHE A 62 38.34 -22.94 5.25
N LEU A 63 39.61 -23.36 5.14
CA LEU A 63 40.25 -23.67 3.85
C LEU A 63 40.09 -25.13 3.37
N ILE A 64 39.61 -26.05 4.23
CA ILE A 64 39.59 -27.50 3.91
C ILE A 64 38.26 -27.96 3.29
N LEU A 65 37.19 -27.17 3.36
CA LEU A 65 35.85 -27.61 2.95
C LEU A 65 35.52 -27.47 1.44
N ILE A 66 36.41 -26.93 0.61
CA ILE A 66 36.07 -26.48 -0.77
C ILE A 66 36.29 -27.54 -1.88
N PHE A 67 36.91 -28.70 -1.62
CA PHE A 67 37.43 -29.54 -2.72
C PHE A 67 36.65 -30.82 -3.15
N LEU A 68 35.49 -31.18 -2.60
CA LEU A 68 34.86 -32.47 -2.95
C LEU A 68 33.32 -32.43 -2.99
N VAL A 69 32.69 -32.06 -4.12
CA VAL A 69 31.33 -32.50 -4.54
C VAL A 69 31.09 -32.19 -6.05
N HIS A 70 30.98 -33.22 -6.90
CA HIS A 70 30.26 -33.20 -8.20
C HIS A 70 29.76 -34.63 -8.53
N HIS A 71 28.43 -34.82 -8.59
CA HIS A 71 27.60 -35.76 -9.42
C HIS A 71 26.24 -36.17 -8.73
N HIS A 72 25.14 -36.01 -9.49
CA HIS A 72 23.65 -36.21 -9.39
C HIS A 72 22.98 -37.36 -8.55
N PRO A 73 21.62 -37.52 -8.48
CA PRO A 73 20.47 -36.65 -8.10
C PRO A 73 19.45 -37.37 -7.11
N PRO A 74 18.12 -37.07 -6.98
CA PRO A 74 17.53 -36.41 -5.78
C PRO A 74 16.38 -37.15 -5.04
N TRP A 75 16.16 -36.87 -3.74
CA TRP A 75 14.86 -37.06 -3.04
C TRP A 75 14.63 -35.96 -1.97
N THR A 76 13.35 -35.60 -1.81
CA THR A 76 12.73 -34.54 -0.96
C THR A 76 13.03 -34.60 0.54
N PRO A 77 13.01 -33.47 1.28
CA PRO A 77 12.73 -33.54 2.72
C PRO A 77 11.70 -32.56 3.28
N PHE A 78 10.99 -33.10 4.26
CA PHE A 78 10.03 -32.53 5.20
C PHE A 78 10.66 -31.49 6.16
N THR A 79 9.79 -30.59 6.62
CA THR A 79 10.04 -29.53 7.60
C THR A 79 10.23 -30.07 9.02
N PHE A 80 11.29 -29.64 9.72
CA PHE A 80 11.38 -29.68 11.19
C PHE A 80 11.86 -28.31 11.71
N CYS A 81 11.07 -27.71 12.61
CA CYS A 81 11.39 -26.45 13.29
C CYS A 81 11.73 -26.78 14.75
N LEU A 82 12.97 -26.50 15.16
CA LEU A 82 13.39 -26.53 16.57
C LEU A 82 13.53 -25.08 17.05
N GLN A 83 12.61 -24.66 17.92
CA GLN A 83 12.73 -23.43 18.70
C GLN A 83 13.69 -23.66 19.87
N SER A 84 14.66 -22.76 20.04
CA SER A 84 15.36 -22.58 21.31
C SER A 84 15.04 -21.19 21.85
N ASP A 85 14.33 -21.17 22.97
CA ASP A 85 14.04 -19.99 23.78
C ASP A 85 15.33 -19.38 24.34
N THR A 86 15.50 -18.08 24.17
CA THR A 86 16.24 -17.25 25.13
C THR A 86 15.63 -15.85 25.13
N GLN A 87 14.99 -15.51 26.26
CA GLN A 87 14.53 -14.17 26.56
C GLN A 87 15.74 -13.24 26.79
N GLN A 88 15.85 -12.18 26.02
CA GLN A 88 16.51 -10.95 26.48
C GLN A 88 15.78 -9.71 25.94
N SER A 89 15.32 -8.89 26.88
CA SER A 89 14.67 -7.61 26.67
C SER A 89 15.60 -6.59 26.01
N PHE A 90 15.26 -6.12 24.82
CA PHE A 90 15.81 -4.88 24.27
C PHE A 90 14.74 -4.05 23.57
N LEU A 91 14.62 -2.81 24.06
CA LEU A 91 13.94 -1.69 23.41
C LEU A 91 14.74 -1.28 22.16
N SER A 92 14.33 -1.78 20.99
CA SER A 92 14.53 -1.09 19.71
C SER A 92 13.40 -1.50 18.78
N SER A 93 12.57 -0.55 18.39
CA SER A 93 11.48 -0.76 17.44
C SER A 93 12.04 -0.88 16.01
N ASP A 94 12.57 -2.06 15.68
CA ASP A 94 12.74 -2.47 14.29
C ASP A 94 11.34 -2.79 13.74
N THR A 95 10.80 -1.85 12.98
CA THR A 95 9.59 -2.06 12.20
C THR A 95 9.93 -2.94 11.01
N GLN A 96 9.70 -4.24 11.15
CA GLN A 96 9.69 -5.16 10.00
C GLN A 96 8.62 -4.67 9.00
N PRO A 97 8.97 -4.47 7.72
CA PRO A 97 8.06 -3.95 6.71
C PRO A 97 6.93 -4.93 6.42
N VAL A 98 5.72 -4.40 6.21
CA VAL A 98 4.52 -5.19 5.91
C VAL A 98 4.53 -5.54 4.43
N THR A 99 5.02 -6.73 4.07
CA THR A 99 4.75 -7.30 2.74
C THR A 99 3.32 -7.85 2.75
N MET A 100 2.45 -7.38 1.85
CA MET A 100 1.04 -7.81 1.70
C MET A 100 0.92 -9.22 1.09
N THR A 101 1.75 -10.17 1.53
CA THR A 101 1.81 -11.53 0.95
C THR A 101 1.69 -12.62 1.97
N THR A 102 0.93 -12.38 3.02
CA THR A 102 0.36 -13.51 3.76
C THR A 102 -1.05 -13.70 3.27
N GLU A 103 -1.21 -14.74 2.45
CA GLU A 103 -2.45 -15.50 2.38
C GLU A 103 -2.75 -15.96 3.81
N PHE A 104 -3.50 -15.15 4.55
CA PHE A 104 -4.05 -15.59 5.82
C PHE A 104 -4.99 -16.73 5.50
N SER A 105 -4.85 -17.87 6.18
CA SER A 105 -5.89 -18.88 6.41
C SER A 105 -7.16 -18.57 5.62
N ASN A 106 -7.15 -19.02 4.36
CA ASN A 106 -8.26 -18.88 3.44
C ASN A 106 -9.32 -19.89 3.85
N VAL A 107 -9.81 -19.71 5.08
CA VAL A 107 -10.71 -20.62 5.77
C VAL A 107 -12.01 -19.86 5.92
N GLY A 108 -13.04 -20.44 5.34
CA GLY A 108 -14.37 -19.87 5.24
C GLY A 108 -15.37 -20.96 4.92
N GLN A 109 -16.60 -20.54 4.65
CA GLN A 109 -17.69 -21.41 4.18
C GLN A 109 -18.39 -20.80 2.96
N SER A 110 -17.87 -19.68 2.45
CA SER A 110 -18.41 -18.99 1.29
C SER A 110 -18.27 -19.85 0.03
N ILE A 111 -18.97 -19.48 -1.05
CA ILE A 111 -18.88 -20.16 -2.34
C ILE A 111 -17.42 -20.32 -2.80
N TYR A 112 -16.60 -19.27 -2.65
CA TYR A 112 -15.17 -19.33 -2.94
C TYR A 112 -14.42 -20.42 -2.17
N HIS A 113 -14.72 -20.61 -0.89
CA HIS A 113 -14.04 -21.63 -0.07
C HIS A 113 -14.50 -23.05 -0.38
N ARG A 114 -15.69 -23.18 -0.98
CA ARG A 114 -16.24 -24.45 -1.46
C ARG A 114 -15.87 -24.73 -2.92
N TYR A 115 -15.41 -23.73 -3.67
CA TYR A 115 -15.01 -23.86 -5.05
C TYR A 115 -13.80 -24.80 -5.20
N GLN A 116 -13.99 -25.87 -5.96
CA GLN A 116 -12.94 -26.86 -6.21
C GLN A 116 -12.26 -26.64 -7.56
N GLY A 117 -12.97 -26.13 -8.54
CA GLY A 117 -12.40 -25.84 -9.85
C GLY A 117 -13.45 -25.64 -10.92
N SER A 118 -12.97 -25.20 -12.07
CA SER A 118 -13.77 -25.06 -13.28
C SER A 118 -13.11 -25.81 -14.42
N PHE A 119 -13.93 -26.24 -15.37
CA PHE A 119 -13.49 -26.95 -16.56
C PHE A 119 -14.21 -26.45 -17.80
N LEU A 120 -13.59 -26.73 -18.94
CA LEU A 120 -14.16 -26.55 -20.25
C LEU A 120 -14.07 -27.87 -21.01
N ALA A 121 -15.20 -28.33 -21.57
CA ALA A 121 -15.27 -29.52 -22.39
C ALA A 121 -15.80 -29.21 -23.79
N ASP A 122 -15.36 -29.97 -24.80
CA ASP A 122 -15.89 -29.88 -26.16
C ASP A 122 -17.22 -30.63 -26.34
N ALA A 123 -17.77 -30.60 -27.55
CA ALA A 123 -19.03 -31.25 -27.89
C ALA A 123 -18.97 -32.79 -27.75
N GLN A 124 -17.78 -33.36 -27.84
CA GLN A 124 -17.51 -34.79 -27.65
C GLN A 124 -17.27 -35.12 -26.17
N GLY A 125 -17.27 -34.12 -25.28
CA GLY A 125 -16.98 -34.23 -23.86
C GLY A 125 -15.51 -34.48 -23.54
N THR A 126 -14.60 -34.10 -24.43
CA THR A 126 -13.15 -34.07 -24.18
C THR A 126 -12.82 -32.86 -23.31
N LEU A 127 -11.94 -33.03 -22.33
CA LEU A 127 -11.47 -31.93 -21.50
C LEU A 127 -10.54 -31.03 -22.31
N VAL A 128 -10.90 -29.76 -22.42
CA VAL A 128 -10.13 -28.75 -23.14
C VAL A 128 -9.25 -27.95 -22.20
N HIS A 129 -9.81 -27.54 -21.05
CA HIS A 129 -9.11 -26.70 -20.08
C HIS A 129 -9.66 -26.91 -18.67
N THR A 130 -8.79 -26.77 -17.67
CA THR A 130 -9.18 -26.77 -16.25
C THR A 130 -8.42 -25.70 -15.47
N THR A 131 -9.08 -25.17 -14.46
CA THR A 131 -8.50 -24.19 -13.54
C THR A 131 -9.07 -24.37 -12.13
N GLY A 132 -8.44 -23.72 -11.15
CA GLY A 132 -8.80 -23.79 -9.74
C GLY A 132 -8.01 -24.81 -8.90
N PRO A 133 -8.33 -24.91 -7.60
CA PRO A 133 -7.54 -25.67 -6.63
C PRO A 133 -7.36 -27.16 -6.95
N GLU A 134 -8.43 -27.81 -7.41
CA GLU A 134 -8.49 -29.26 -7.69
C GLU A 134 -8.31 -29.56 -9.19
N LYS A 135 -7.69 -28.66 -9.96
CA LYS A 135 -7.55 -28.83 -11.42
C LYS A 135 -6.88 -30.15 -11.83
N GLN A 136 -5.89 -30.60 -11.06
CA GLN A 136 -5.17 -31.84 -11.33
C GLN A 136 -6.08 -33.05 -11.10
N TRP A 137 -6.83 -33.04 -9.99
CA TRP A 137 -7.82 -34.09 -9.71
C TRP A 137 -8.86 -34.18 -10.83
N ILE A 138 -9.34 -33.03 -11.34
CA ILE A 138 -10.31 -33.00 -12.45
C ILE A 138 -9.71 -33.65 -13.71
N GLN A 139 -8.45 -33.36 -14.01
CA GLN A 139 -7.74 -33.94 -15.16
C GLN A 139 -7.56 -35.46 -15.01
N ASP A 140 -7.08 -35.90 -13.84
CA ASP A 140 -6.78 -37.30 -13.56
C ASP A 140 -8.03 -38.19 -13.55
N ASN A 141 -9.19 -37.61 -13.21
CA ASN A 141 -10.47 -38.33 -13.08
C ASN A 141 -11.47 -37.99 -14.19
N TRP A 142 -11.04 -37.32 -15.28
CA TRP A 142 -11.96 -36.81 -16.29
C TRP A 142 -12.79 -37.89 -16.97
N THR A 143 -12.21 -39.07 -17.22
CA THR A 143 -12.92 -40.20 -17.87
C THR A 143 -14.14 -40.62 -17.07
N THR A 144 -13.96 -40.89 -15.77
CA THR A 144 -15.05 -41.22 -14.85
C THR A 144 -16.04 -40.06 -14.70
N PHE A 145 -15.53 -38.83 -14.57
CA PHE A 145 -16.34 -37.64 -14.39
C PHE A 145 -17.23 -37.33 -15.60
N LYS A 146 -16.72 -37.55 -16.82
CA LYS A 146 -17.45 -37.38 -18.08
C LYS A 146 -18.68 -38.29 -18.13
N GLU A 147 -18.57 -39.51 -17.62
CA GLU A 147 -19.63 -40.51 -17.62
C GLU A 147 -20.68 -40.24 -16.53
N SER A 148 -20.24 -40.01 -15.28
CA SER A 148 -21.15 -39.86 -14.14
C SER A 148 -21.71 -38.44 -13.98
N ARG A 149 -21.04 -37.44 -14.58
CA ARG A 149 -21.26 -35.99 -14.38
C ARG A 149 -21.35 -35.56 -12.91
N THR A 150 -20.76 -36.33 -12.02
CA THR A 150 -20.83 -36.14 -10.57
C THR A 150 -19.45 -36.33 -9.95
N LYS A 151 -19.18 -35.57 -8.89
CA LYS A 151 -18.00 -35.74 -8.06
C LYS A 151 -18.46 -36.10 -6.64
N PRO A 152 -17.87 -37.12 -5.99
CA PRO A 152 -18.18 -37.41 -4.58
C PRO A 152 -18.00 -36.14 -3.72
N ASP A 153 -18.97 -35.86 -2.86
CA ASP A 153 -18.98 -34.71 -1.93
C ASP A 153 -18.93 -33.30 -2.59
N ALA A 154 -19.29 -33.22 -3.88
CA ALA A 154 -19.37 -31.97 -4.61
C ALA A 154 -20.48 -31.95 -5.66
N LYS A 155 -21.01 -30.74 -5.90
CA LYS A 155 -21.98 -30.45 -6.95
C LYS A 155 -21.29 -29.90 -8.19
N VAL A 156 -21.81 -30.32 -9.34
CA VAL A 156 -21.35 -29.90 -10.66
C VAL A 156 -22.42 -29.04 -11.30
N TYR A 157 -22.04 -27.85 -11.74
CA TYR A 157 -22.89 -26.91 -12.44
C TYR A 157 -22.31 -26.67 -13.83
N GLN A 158 -23.17 -26.58 -14.84
CA GLN A 158 -22.74 -26.46 -16.24
C GLN A 158 -23.64 -25.48 -16.98
N ASN A 159 -23.04 -24.68 -17.84
CA ASN A 159 -23.79 -23.89 -18.81
C ASN A 159 -24.29 -24.77 -19.96
N LYS A 160 -25.28 -24.26 -20.68
CA LYS A 160 -25.67 -24.85 -21.97
C LYS A 160 -24.47 -24.79 -22.92
N PRO A 161 -24.30 -25.78 -23.84
CA PRO A 161 -23.25 -25.72 -24.83
C PRO A 161 -23.28 -24.41 -25.60
N SER A 162 -22.13 -23.78 -25.77
CA SER A 162 -21.97 -22.59 -26.61
C SER A 162 -22.27 -22.93 -28.08
N PRO A 163 -22.42 -21.94 -28.97
CA PRO A 163 -22.55 -22.20 -30.42
C PRO A 163 -21.39 -23.02 -31.01
N ALA A 164 -20.21 -22.97 -30.38
CA ALA A 164 -19.05 -23.78 -30.75
C ALA A 164 -19.08 -25.19 -30.13
N GLY A 165 -20.14 -25.56 -29.42
CA GLY A 165 -20.31 -26.85 -28.75
C GLY A 165 -19.57 -26.97 -27.42
N LEU A 166 -19.04 -25.87 -26.87
CA LEU A 166 -18.24 -25.89 -25.64
C LEU A 166 -19.11 -25.80 -24.40
N VAL A 167 -18.80 -26.60 -23.39
CA VAL A 167 -19.48 -26.61 -22.09
C VAL A 167 -18.52 -26.16 -21.01
N THR A 168 -18.82 -25.02 -20.39
CA THR A 168 -18.16 -24.56 -19.17
C THR A 168 -18.86 -25.18 -17.96
N GLY A 169 -18.07 -25.70 -17.02
CA GLY A 169 -18.59 -26.19 -15.75
C GLY A 169 -17.80 -25.70 -14.54
N VAL A 170 -18.48 -25.67 -13.40
CA VAL A 170 -17.97 -25.26 -12.08
C VAL A 170 -18.29 -26.38 -11.09
N ILE A 171 -17.32 -26.70 -10.23
CA ILE A 171 -17.43 -27.72 -9.19
C ILE A 171 -17.36 -27.05 -7.82
N ILE A 172 -18.42 -27.23 -7.03
CA ILE A 172 -18.54 -26.67 -5.67
C ILE A 172 -18.70 -27.81 -4.68
N GLY A 173 -17.85 -27.88 -3.66
CA GLY A 173 -17.96 -28.83 -2.56
C GLY A 173 -19.20 -28.60 -1.69
N ASP A 174 -19.72 -29.67 -1.09
CA ASP A 174 -20.86 -29.59 -0.18
C ASP A 174 -20.47 -29.20 1.27
N ASN A 175 -19.18 -29.18 1.57
CA ASN A 175 -18.66 -28.88 2.91
C ASN A 175 -19.06 -27.48 3.39
N GLY A 176 -19.87 -27.41 4.45
CA GLY A 176 -20.29 -26.14 5.05
C GLY A 176 -21.40 -25.41 4.29
N ARG A 177 -22.07 -26.08 3.35
CA ARG A 177 -23.26 -25.55 2.65
C ARG A 177 -24.41 -25.32 3.64
N ARG A 178 -25.04 -24.15 3.58
CA ARG A 178 -26.25 -23.83 4.37
C ARG A 178 -27.50 -24.34 3.68
N ALA A 179 -28.51 -24.73 4.46
CA ALA A 179 -29.75 -25.31 3.91
C ALA A 179 -30.58 -24.30 3.10
N ASP A 180 -30.51 -23.01 3.47
CA ASP A 180 -31.30 -21.92 2.93
C ASP A 180 -30.57 -21.10 1.85
N GLU A 181 -29.35 -21.47 1.46
CA GLU A 181 -28.55 -20.67 0.51
C GLU A 181 -28.68 -21.11 -0.95
N ALA A 182 -29.60 -22.02 -1.28
CA ALA A 182 -29.70 -22.60 -2.62
C ALA A 182 -29.90 -21.54 -3.73
N ALA A 183 -30.74 -20.54 -3.51
CA ALA A 183 -30.98 -19.48 -4.48
C ALA A 183 -29.77 -18.55 -4.66
N PHE A 184 -29.04 -18.27 -3.58
CA PHE A 184 -27.81 -17.48 -3.62
C PHE A 184 -26.68 -18.24 -4.31
N GLU A 185 -26.53 -19.53 -3.99
CA GLU A 185 -25.56 -20.43 -4.61
C GLU A 185 -25.80 -20.54 -6.12
N GLU A 186 -27.04 -20.76 -6.56
CA GLU A 186 -27.40 -20.81 -7.98
C GLU A 186 -27.03 -19.49 -8.69
N PHE A 187 -27.43 -18.34 -8.13
CA PHE A 187 -27.09 -17.03 -8.68
C PHE A 187 -25.57 -16.86 -8.80
N PHE A 188 -24.83 -17.14 -7.73
CA PHE A 188 -23.40 -16.90 -7.68
C PHE A 188 -22.63 -17.84 -8.60
N ILE A 189 -23.11 -19.07 -8.78
CA ILE A 189 -22.48 -20.01 -9.71
C ILE A 189 -22.75 -19.62 -11.16
N ASN A 190 -23.96 -19.17 -11.49
CA ASN A 190 -24.25 -18.62 -12.82
C ASN A 190 -23.36 -17.41 -13.11
N LEU A 191 -23.16 -16.53 -12.12
CA LEU A 191 -22.21 -15.42 -12.24
C LEU A 191 -20.80 -15.91 -12.59
N ILE A 192 -20.29 -16.96 -11.93
CA ILE A 192 -18.99 -17.56 -12.25
C ILE A 192 -19.02 -18.14 -13.66
N LEU A 193 -20.04 -18.93 -14.01
CA LEU A 193 -20.15 -19.59 -15.31
C LEU A 193 -20.20 -18.60 -16.48
N ASP A 194 -20.83 -17.44 -16.28
CA ASP A 194 -20.99 -16.39 -17.29
C ASP A 194 -19.72 -15.53 -17.46
N ASN A 195 -18.91 -15.40 -16.40
CA ASN A 195 -17.74 -14.51 -16.40
C ASN A 195 -16.39 -15.24 -16.47
N ALA A 196 -16.31 -16.46 -15.96
CA ALA A 196 -15.14 -17.32 -16.13
C ALA A 196 -15.10 -17.72 -17.61
N ASP A 197 -14.55 -16.82 -18.42
CA ASP A 197 -14.41 -16.94 -19.86
C ASP A 197 -13.38 -18.02 -20.18
N LEU A 198 -13.71 -19.28 -19.88
CA LEU A 198 -12.87 -20.42 -20.20
C LEU A 198 -12.98 -20.75 -21.69
N ALA A 199 -14.10 -20.38 -22.32
CA ALA A 199 -14.46 -20.72 -23.70
C ALA A 199 -13.82 -19.83 -24.77
N ALA A 200 -13.45 -18.57 -24.50
CA ALA A 200 -12.79 -17.73 -25.51
C ALA A 200 -11.40 -18.23 -25.96
N TYR A 201 -10.85 -19.24 -25.28
CA TYR A 201 -9.44 -19.64 -25.39
C TYR A 201 -9.24 -21.08 -25.92
N VAL A 202 -10.14 -21.57 -26.79
CA VAL A 202 -10.14 -22.97 -27.30
C VAL A 202 -9.22 -23.23 -28.50
N LYS A 203 -8.53 -22.22 -29.03
CA LYS A 203 -7.49 -22.50 -30.02
C LYS A 203 -6.47 -23.48 -29.43
N SER A 204 -6.11 -24.54 -30.16
CA SER A 204 -5.16 -25.53 -29.67
C SER A 204 -3.86 -24.84 -29.29
N GLU A 205 -3.28 -25.18 -28.15
CA GLU A 205 -1.94 -24.70 -27.79
C GLU A 205 -0.98 -25.06 -28.92
N THR A 206 -0.38 -24.04 -29.52
CA THR A 206 0.69 -24.25 -30.50
C THR A 206 2.01 -24.25 -29.75
N GLU A 207 2.67 -25.40 -29.68
CA GLU A 207 4.07 -25.46 -29.28
C GLU A 207 4.92 -24.96 -30.45
N ASN A 208 5.19 -23.65 -30.45
CA ASN A 208 6.04 -22.99 -31.42
C ASN A 208 7.12 -22.18 -30.68
N PRO A 209 8.41 -22.36 -30.98
CA PRO A 209 9.50 -21.54 -30.44
C PRO A 209 9.28 -20.02 -30.57
N GLU A 210 8.57 -19.57 -31.61
CA GLU A 210 8.22 -18.16 -31.79
C GLU A 210 7.25 -17.65 -30.71
N THR A 211 6.29 -18.48 -30.29
CA THR A 211 5.34 -18.15 -29.21
C THR A 211 6.07 -17.96 -27.88
N ASP A 212 7.04 -18.83 -27.59
CA ASP A 212 7.82 -18.72 -26.36
C ASP A 212 8.71 -17.45 -26.40
N ALA A 213 9.32 -17.14 -27.53
CA ALA A 213 10.09 -15.89 -27.70
C ALA A 213 9.22 -14.62 -27.55
N LEU A 214 7.99 -14.62 -28.07
CA LEU A 214 7.03 -13.53 -27.87
C LEU A 214 6.62 -13.38 -26.41
N THR A 215 6.33 -14.50 -25.75
CA THR A 215 5.99 -14.54 -24.32
C THR A 215 7.09 -13.92 -23.47
N GLU A 216 8.34 -14.31 -23.73
CA GLU A 216 9.53 -13.80 -23.04
C GLU A 216 9.72 -12.29 -23.25
N GLN A 217 9.50 -11.78 -24.46
CA GLN A 217 9.54 -10.34 -24.74
C GLN A 217 8.50 -9.56 -23.92
N ILE A 218 7.26 -10.05 -23.85
CA ILE A 218 6.20 -9.43 -23.04
C ILE A 218 6.55 -9.46 -21.55
N VAL A 219 7.08 -10.58 -21.04
CA VAL A 219 7.50 -10.71 -19.63
C VAL A 219 8.60 -9.71 -19.30
N ASN A 220 9.60 -9.56 -20.18
CA ASN A 220 10.70 -8.60 -19.98
C ASN A 220 10.21 -7.14 -20.08
N LEU A 221 9.23 -6.87 -20.96
CA LEU A 221 8.57 -5.57 -21.02
C LEU A 221 7.83 -5.28 -19.71
N PHE A 222 7.06 -6.22 -19.16
CA PHE A 222 6.40 -6.05 -17.87
C PHE A 222 7.40 -5.74 -16.74
N ASP A 223 8.47 -6.53 -16.67
CA ASP A 223 9.54 -6.39 -15.67
C ASP A 223 10.18 -5.00 -15.70
N SER A 224 10.51 -4.50 -16.89
CA SER A 224 11.18 -3.20 -17.07
C SER A 224 10.24 -1.99 -17.04
N TYR A 225 8.96 -2.19 -17.38
CA TYR A 225 8.01 -1.10 -17.56
C TYR A 225 7.05 -0.95 -16.36
N LEU A 226 6.37 -2.01 -15.94
CA LEU A 226 5.33 -1.89 -14.91
C LEU A 226 5.74 -2.40 -13.53
N ARG A 227 6.58 -3.43 -13.44
CA ARG A 227 6.81 -4.12 -12.16
C ARG A 227 7.38 -3.17 -11.10
N TYR A 228 6.74 -3.15 -9.93
CA TYR A 228 7.30 -2.52 -8.75
C TYR A 228 8.19 -3.51 -8.01
N GLU A 229 9.47 -3.17 -7.87
CA GLU A 229 10.43 -3.95 -7.08
C GLU A 229 10.38 -3.51 -5.61
N GLY A 230 9.72 -4.34 -4.79
CA GLY A 230 9.61 -4.12 -3.34
C GLY A 230 10.66 -4.87 -2.54
N LYS A 231 10.73 -4.59 -1.23
CA LYS A 231 11.57 -5.38 -0.32
C LYS A 231 11.00 -6.81 -0.18
N GLY A 232 11.87 -7.81 -0.31
CA GLY A 232 11.46 -9.22 -0.26
C GLY A 232 10.81 -9.72 -1.54
N ASP A 233 11.10 -9.06 -2.67
CA ASP A 233 10.70 -9.48 -4.00
C ASP A 233 11.19 -10.92 -4.31
N LYS A 234 10.29 -11.72 -4.85
CA LYS A 234 10.42 -13.14 -5.24
C LYS A 234 10.20 -13.33 -6.75
N TRP A 235 10.28 -12.26 -7.54
CA TRP A 235 10.15 -12.29 -8.99
C TRP A 235 11.11 -13.32 -9.59
N VAL A 236 12.41 -13.20 -9.28
CA VAL A 236 13.45 -14.10 -9.81
C VAL A 236 13.26 -15.55 -9.35
N VAL A 237 12.84 -15.76 -8.09
CA VAL A 237 12.79 -17.10 -7.48
C VAL A 237 11.60 -17.92 -7.97
N GLN A 238 10.42 -17.31 -8.11
CA GLN A 238 9.19 -18.01 -8.51
C GLN A 238 8.23 -17.15 -9.34
N GLY A 239 8.21 -15.84 -9.12
CA GLY A 239 7.23 -14.93 -9.68
C GLY A 239 7.25 -14.86 -11.20
N ARG A 240 8.44 -14.80 -11.79
CA ARG A 240 8.66 -14.74 -13.23
C ARG A 240 8.13 -15.99 -13.91
N ALA A 241 8.43 -17.17 -13.37
CA ALA A 241 7.94 -18.43 -13.92
C ALA A 241 6.40 -18.50 -13.89
N TYR A 242 5.78 -18.07 -12.78
CA TYR A 242 4.33 -17.94 -12.69
C TYR A 242 3.80 -16.97 -13.77
N PHE A 243 4.40 -15.79 -13.89
CA PHE A 243 3.98 -14.77 -14.85
C PHE A 243 4.12 -15.25 -16.31
N VAL A 244 5.22 -15.91 -16.66
CA VAL A 244 5.43 -16.56 -17.97
C VAL A 244 4.28 -17.53 -18.26
N GLY A 245 3.92 -18.40 -17.31
CA GLY A 245 2.80 -19.33 -17.48
C GLY A 245 1.47 -18.60 -17.78
N ARG A 246 1.22 -17.46 -17.15
CA ARG A 246 0.02 -16.64 -17.38
C ARG A 246 0.03 -15.95 -18.74
N VAL A 247 1.15 -15.38 -19.16
CA VAL A 247 1.26 -14.77 -20.50
C VAL A 247 1.17 -15.84 -21.59
N ARG A 248 1.87 -16.97 -21.39
CA ARG A 248 1.88 -18.11 -22.32
C ARG A 248 0.48 -18.66 -22.56
N HIS A 249 -0.39 -18.63 -21.55
CA HIS A 249 -1.78 -19.03 -21.70
C HIS A 249 -2.46 -18.32 -22.88
N PHE A 250 -2.27 -17.01 -23.03
CA PHE A 250 -2.85 -16.20 -24.10
C PHE A 250 -2.06 -16.30 -25.41
N THR A 251 -0.72 -16.20 -25.35
CA THR A 251 0.12 -16.18 -26.56
C THR A 251 0.06 -17.50 -27.32
N SER A 252 0.09 -18.65 -26.64
CA SER A 252 -0.03 -19.99 -27.26
C SER A 252 -1.36 -20.21 -27.98
N ARG A 253 -2.36 -19.38 -27.71
CA ARG A 253 -3.71 -19.43 -28.25
C ARG A 253 -4.00 -18.28 -29.22
N ASN A 254 -3.03 -17.41 -29.48
CA ASN A 254 -3.22 -16.23 -30.32
C ASN A 254 -4.46 -15.42 -29.89
N ALA A 255 -4.62 -15.23 -28.56
CA ALA A 255 -5.71 -14.52 -27.92
C ALA A 255 -5.21 -13.21 -27.30
N VAL A 256 -6.10 -12.24 -27.11
CA VAL A 256 -5.77 -10.96 -26.45
C VAL A 256 -5.24 -11.24 -25.04
N LEU A 257 -4.10 -10.63 -24.68
CA LEU A 257 -3.56 -10.74 -23.33
C LEU A 257 -4.40 -9.90 -22.36
N GLU A 258 -5.12 -10.56 -21.47
CA GLU A 258 -5.99 -9.90 -20.49
C GLU A 258 -5.29 -9.67 -19.15
N LEU A 259 -5.24 -8.42 -18.70
CA LEU A 259 -4.71 -8.01 -17.40
C LEU A 259 -5.83 -7.41 -16.54
N CYS A 260 -5.83 -7.70 -15.24
CA CYS A 260 -6.75 -7.06 -14.28
C CYS A 260 -6.00 -6.33 -13.18
N LEU A 261 -6.46 -5.12 -12.87
CA LEU A 261 -5.87 -4.22 -11.88
C LEU A 261 -6.97 -3.65 -10.97
N PRO A 262 -7.14 -4.21 -9.75
CA PRO A 262 -7.85 -3.56 -8.65
C PRO A 262 -7.24 -2.20 -8.32
N ALA A 263 -7.89 -1.10 -8.68
CA ALA A 263 -7.35 0.26 -8.53
C ALA A 263 -8.39 1.35 -8.80
N PHE A 264 -8.02 2.60 -8.49
CA PHE A 264 -8.83 3.81 -8.74
C PHE A 264 -10.23 3.76 -8.07
N PRO A 265 -10.31 3.64 -6.73
CA PRO A 265 -11.58 3.61 -6.02
C PRO A 265 -12.30 4.97 -6.09
N CYS A 266 -11.65 5.99 -5.54
CA CYS A 266 -12.04 7.40 -5.48
C CYS A 266 -10.87 8.18 -4.86
N LYS A 267 -10.91 9.51 -4.87
CA LYS A 267 -9.95 10.35 -4.13
C LYS A 267 -10.13 10.19 -2.63
N SER A 268 -9.02 10.25 -1.89
CA SER A 268 -9.04 10.29 -0.42
C SER A 268 -9.97 11.38 0.13
N SER A 269 -10.77 11.03 1.14
CA SER A 269 -11.60 11.97 1.89
C SER A 269 -10.76 12.97 2.72
N ASN A 270 -9.47 12.70 2.89
CA ASN A 270 -8.53 13.64 3.49
C ASN A 270 -7.92 14.57 2.42
N PHE A 271 -8.44 15.79 2.32
CA PHE A 271 -7.91 16.78 1.40
C PHE A 271 -6.46 17.18 1.65
N ASP A 272 -5.85 16.91 2.80
CA ASP A 272 -4.39 17.09 2.98
C ASP A 272 -3.57 16.17 2.06
N LYS A 273 -4.16 15.11 1.53
CA LYS A 273 -3.51 14.17 0.62
C LYS A 273 -3.66 14.56 -0.85
N VAL A 274 -4.82 15.08 -1.24
CA VAL A 274 -5.24 15.27 -2.65
C VAL A 274 -5.58 16.73 -2.98
N THR A 275 -5.70 17.06 -4.28
CA THR A 275 -6.09 18.42 -4.72
C THR A 275 -7.58 18.71 -4.47
N GLY A 276 -8.42 17.69 -4.65
CA GLY A 276 -9.87 17.70 -4.47
C GLY A 276 -10.47 16.29 -4.67
N PRO A 277 -11.79 16.17 -4.79
CA PRO A 277 -12.47 14.87 -4.92
C PRO A 277 -12.43 14.28 -6.35
N ASP A 278 -12.04 15.07 -7.35
CA ASP A 278 -12.06 14.69 -8.77
C ASP A 278 -10.73 14.08 -9.21
N PRO A 279 -10.72 13.21 -10.24
CA PRO A 279 -9.48 12.82 -10.92
C PRO A 279 -8.67 14.04 -11.36
N ASP A 280 -7.38 14.06 -11.01
CA ASP A 280 -6.48 15.18 -11.27
C ASP A 280 -5.31 14.77 -12.17
N ARG A 281 -4.24 15.58 -12.21
CA ARG A 281 -3.08 15.28 -13.06
C ARG A 281 -2.41 13.96 -12.70
N GLY A 282 -2.56 13.47 -11.47
CA GLY A 282 -2.03 12.18 -11.06
C GLY A 282 -2.71 11.02 -11.78
N GLU A 283 -4.03 11.02 -11.87
CA GLU A 283 -4.79 10.00 -12.60
C GLU A 283 -4.45 10.02 -14.09
N GLU A 284 -4.29 11.21 -14.69
CA GLU A 284 -3.90 11.34 -16.10
C GLU A 284 -2.55 10.65 -16.37
N LEU A 285 -1.53 10.94 -15.56
CA LEU A 285 -0.20 10.33 -15.70
C LEU A 285 -0.25 8.80 -15.51
N ALA A 286 -1.08 8.33 -14.59
CA ALA A 286 -1.25 6.90 -14.35
C ALA A 286 -1.93 6.19 -15.53
N LEU A 287 -2.96 6.80 -16.13
CA LEU A 287 -3.62 6.27 -17.32
C LEU A 287 -2.68 6.29 -18.53
N GLU A 288 -1.90 7.36 -18.73
CA GLU A 288 -0.87 7.41 -19.77
C GLU A 288 0.13 6.25 -19.63
N ARG A 289 0.52 5.91 -18.39
CA ARG A 289 1.43 4.80 -18.11
C ARG A 289 0.80 3.45 -18.50
N LEU A 290 -0.45 3.22 -18.13
CA LEU A 290 -1.18 1.98 -18.42
C LEU A 290 -1.43 1.82 -19.93
N HIS A 291 -1.90 2.86 -20.61
CA HIS A 291 -2.06 2.87 -22.06
C HIS A 291 -0.75 2.61 -22.78
N GLY A 292 0.33 3.29 -22.37
CA GLY A 292 1.65 3.12 -22.97
C GLY A 292 2.17 1.68 -22.84
N PHE A 293 1.95 1.01 -21.71
CA PHE A 293 2.32 -0.40 -21.56
C PHE A 293 1.61 -1.29 -22.58
N VAL A 294 0.28 -1.15 -22.70
CA VAL A 294 -0.50 -1.93 -23.66
C VAL A 294 -0.05 -1.67 -25.10
N GLN A 295 0.29 -0.42 -25.44
CA GLN A 295 0.83 -0.10 -26.76
C GLN A 295 2.17 -0.78 -27.06
N GLU A 296 3.07 -0.84 -26.08
CA GLU A 296 4.33 -1.57 -26.25
C GLU A 296 4.09 -3.07 -26.41
N VAL A 297 3.11 -3.65 -25.71
CA VAL A 297 2.72 -5.05 -25.92
C VAL A 297 2.17 -5.26 -27.34
N ASN A 298 1.31 -4.35 -27.84
CA ASN A 298 0.72 -4.47 -29.18
C ASN A 298 1.76 -4.40 -30.32
N LYS A 299 2.92 -3.78 -30.08
CA LYS A 299 4.04 -3.79 -31.04
C LYS A 299 4.74 -5.15 -31.10
N ILE A 300 4.74 -5.88 -29.99
CA ILE A 300 5.38 -7.20 -29.86
C ILE A 300 4.42 -8.30 -30.33
N TYR A 301 3.14 -8.21 -29.97
CA TYR A 301 2.18 -9.29 -30.08
C TYR A 301 0.92 -8.84 -30.83
N PRO A 302 0.64 -9.38 -32.05
CA PRO A 302 -0.42 -8.87 -32.92
C PRO A 302 -1.84 -8.86 -32.35
N PRO A 303 -2.31 -9.87 -31.58
CA PRO A 303 -3.60 -9.78 -30.88
C PRO A 303 -3.66 -8.69 -29.82
N GLY A 304 -2.49 -8.25 -29.35
CA GLY A 304 -2.36 -7.18 -28.36
C GLY A 304 -2.75 -7.59 -26.95
N ALA A 305 -2.97 -6.57 -26.13
CA ALA A 305 -3.38 -6.72 -24.74
C ALA A 305 -4.54 -5.78 -24.38
N LYS A 306 -5.22 -6.12 -23.28
CA LYS A 306 -6.28 -5.31 -22.68
C LYS A 306 -6.00 -5.17 -21.18
N MET A 307 -6.00 -3.93 -20.70
CA MET A 307 -5.86 -3.60 -19.29
C MET A 307 -7.23 -3.30 -18.69
N TRP A 308 -7.73 -4.15 -17.80
CA TRP A 308 -8.95 -3.87 -17.04
C TRP A 308 -8.63 -3.26 -15.69
N VAL A 309 -8.98 -2.00 -15.51
CA VAL A 309 -9.05 -1.37 -14.19
C VAL A 309 -10.36 -1.80 -13.54
N ILE A 310 -10.27 -2.52 -12.44
CA ILE A 310 -11.44 -2.97 -11.67
C ILE A 310 -11.52 -2.11 -10.41
N SER A 311 -12.40 -1.12 -10.41
CA SER A 311 -12.55 -0.19 -9.30
C SER A 311 -13.10 -0.91 -8.07
N ASP A 312 -12.39 -0.74 -6.96
CA ASP A 312 -12.74 -1.19 -5.63
C ASP A 312 -13.45 -0.09 -4.81
N GLY A 313 -13.88 1.01 -5.44
CA GLY A 313 -14.55 2.13 -4.77
C GLY A 313 -15.79 1.68 -4.00
N HIS A 314 -16.73 1.02 -4.66
CA HIS A 314 -17.95 0.47 -4.02
C HIS A 314 -17.66 -0.60 -2.98
N VAL A 315 -16.50 -1.27 -3.02
CA VAL A 315 -16.12 -2.25 -2.00
C VAL A 315 -15.85 -1.56 -0.65
N PHE A 316 -15.27 -0.36 -0.68
CA PHE A 316 -14.69 0.29 0.49
C PHE A 316 -15.25 1.68 0.81
N SER A 317 -16.14 2.25 0.01
CA SER A 317 -16.65 3.63 0.14
C SER A 317 -17.08 3.98 1.57
N ASP A 318 -17.85 3.11 2.22
CA ASP A 318 -18.28 3.24 3.62
C ASP A 318 -17.18 3.00 4.66
N CYS A 319 -16.09 2.34 4.30
CA CYS A 319 -14.91 2.22 5.16
C CYS A 319 -14.10 3.52 5.16
N ILE A 320 -14.00 4.18 4.01
CA ILE A 320 -13.19 5.40 3.80
C ILE A 320 -13.99 6.71 3.95
N GLY A 321 -15.31 6.60 4.21
CA GLY A 321 -16.19 7.74 4.44
C GLY A 321 -16.38 8.59 3.18
N VAL A 322 -16.63 7.93 2.06
CA VAL A 322 -16.94 8.54 0.76
C VAL A 322 -18.28 7.98 0.31
N ASP A 323 -19.21 8.86 -0.05
CA ASP A 323 -20.56 8.44 -0.45
C ASP A 323 -20.52 7.69 -1.79
N ASP A 324 -21.45 6.75 -1.99
CA ASP A 324 -21.48 5.94 -3.22
C ASP A 324 -21.65 6.81 -4.48
N GLY A 325 -22.46 7.87 -4.40
CA GLY A 325 -22.60 8.82 -5.50
C GLY A 325 -21.31 9.61 -5.82
N GLU A 326 -20.40 9.78 -4.86
CA GLU A 326 -19.08 10.37 -5.13
C GLU A 326 -18.14 9.37 -5.80
N VAL A 327 -18.24 8.08 -5.46
CA VAL A 327 -17.52 7.00 -6.16
C VAL A 327 -17.97 6.92 -7.62
N ASP A 328 -19.28 6.94 -7.86
CA ASP A 328 -19.85 6.94 -9.22
C ASP A 328 -19.33 8.13 -10.03
N ARG A 329 -19.43 9.35 -9.46
CA ARG A 329 -18.96 10.57 -10.12
C ARG A 329 -17.47 10.52 -10.43
N TYR A 330 -16.64 10.05 -9.50
CA TYR A 330 -15.21 9.85 -9.73
C TYR A 330 -14.96 8.85 -10.87
N GLY A 331 -15.71 7.74 -10.89
CA GLY A 331 -15.64 6.72 -11.92
C GLY A 331 -15.97 7.25 -13.31
N GLU A 332 -17.05 8.03 -13.45
CA GLU A 332 -17.44 8.63 -14.74
C GLU A 332 -16.40 9.64 -15.25
N LEU A 333 -15.92 10.55 -14.40
CA LEU A 333 -14.86 11.49 -14.76
C LEU A 333 -13.55 10.78 -15.15
N LEU A 334 -13.25 9.64 -14.52
CA LEU A 334 -12.08 8.84 -14.84
C LEU A 334 -12.22 8.11 -16.18
N LYS A 335 -13.41 7.60 -16.50
CA LYS A 335 -13.71 7.00 -17.81
C LYS A 335 -13.58 8.05 -18.93
N GLU A 336 -14.11 9.24 -18.74
CA GLU A 336 -13.94 10.37 -19.69
C GLU A 336 -12.45 10.69 -19.91
N MET A 337 -11.69 10.82 -18.82
CA MET A 337 -10.24 11.06 -18.89
C MET A 337 -9.52 9.92 -19.63
N ASN A 338 -9.90 8.67 -19.37
CA ASN A 338 -9.31 7.52 -20.06
C ASN A 338 -9.57 7.54 -21.56
N GLU A 339 -10.78 7.88 -22.00
CA GLU A 339 -11.07 8.04 -23.41
C GLU A 339 -10.21 9.12 -24.05
N GLU A 340 -10.04 10.27 -23.38
CA GLU A 340 -9.20 11.36 -23.87
C GLU A 340 -7.72 10.94 -23.99
N VAL A 341 -7.19 10.25 -22.99
CA VAL A 341 -5.82 9.71 -22.99
C VAL A 341 -5.67 8.69 -24.10
N GLY A 342 -6.57 7.72 -24.20
CA GLY A 342 -6.49 6.67 -25.20
C GLY A 342 -6.65 7.18 -26.64
N LYS A 343 -7.54 8.16 -26.89
CA LYS A 343 -7.64 8.87 -28.19
C LYS A 343 -6.33 9.57 -28.56
N ARG A 344 -5.70 10.25 -27.59
CA ARG A 344 -4.40 10.91 -27.78
C ARG A 344 -3.28 9.93 -28.09
N MET A 345 -3.29 8.76 -27.44
CA MET A 345 -2.26 7.75 -27.62
C MET A 345 -2.51 6.89 -28.87
N GLY A 346 -3.72 6.87 -29.42
CA GLY A 346 -4.07 6.20 -30.68
C GLY A 346 -4.88 4.92 -30.53
N SER A 347 -5.29 4.55 -29.31
CA SER A 347 -6.23 3.46 -29.07
C SER A 347 -7.02 3.72 -27.77
N PRO A 348 -8.30 4.14 -27.86
CA PRO A 348 -9.14 4.35 -26.68
C PRO A 348 -9.45 3.06 -25.92
N ASP A 349 -9.39 1.91 -26.59
CA ASP A 349 -9.83 0.64 -26.02
C ASP A 349 -8.72 -0.12 -25.28
N ASN A 350 -7.49 0.39 -25.19
CA ASN A 350 -6.40 -0.32 -24.51
C ASN A 350 -6.65 -0.53 -23.00
N VAL A 351 -7.35 0.42 -22.35
CA VAL A 351 -7.67 0.39 -20.92
C VAL A 351 -9.18 0.49 -20.75
N GLY A 352 -9.77 -0.53 -20.12
CA GLY A 352 -11.20 -0.60 -19.79
C GLY A 352 -11.47 -0.51 -18.29
N PHE A 353 -12.71 -0.21 -17.92
CA PHE A 353 -13.13 -0.11 -16.52
C PHE A 353 -14.25 -1.09 -16.21
N LYS A 354 -14.20 -1.65 -14.99
CA LYS A 354 -15.30 -2.37 -14.34
C LYS A 354 -15.38 -1.89 -12.88
N SER A 355 -16.57 -1.84 -12.31
CA SER A 355 -16.80 -1.60 -10.89
C SER A 355 -17.40 -2.85 -10.24
N LEU A 356 -17.54 -2.85 -8.91
CA LEU A 356 -18.24 -3.94 -8.22
C LEU A 356 -19.67 -4.15 -8.77
N VAL A 357 -20.36 -3.07 -9.12
CA VAL A 357 -21.71 -3.12 -9.69
C VAL A 357 -21.68 -3.74 -11.08
N ASP A 358 -20.71 -3.37 -11.93
CA ASP A 358 -20.54 -3.94 -13.27
C ASP A 358 -20.17 -5.43 -13.24
N LEU A 359 -19.50 -5.88 -12.18
CA LEU A 359 -19.18 -7.30 -12.00
C LEU A 359 -20.43 -8.12 -11.70
N PHE A 360 -21.40 -7.59 -10.95
CA PHE A 360 -22.61 -8.32 -10.56
C PHE A 360 -23.82 -8.09 -11.47
N GLN A 361 -23.89 -6.97 -12.19
CA GLN A 361 -24.93 -6.64 -13.19
C GLN A 361 -26.37 -6.82 -12.67
N LEU A 362 -26.63 -6.39 -11.43
CA LEU A 362 -27.90 -6.64 -10.73
C LEU A 362 -29.06 -5.80 -11.28
N ALA A 363 -28.85 -4.51 -11.56
CA ALA A 363 -29.90 -3.59 -11.99
C ALA A 363 -30.57 -3.95 -13.32
N SER A 364 -29.88 -4.66 -14.21
CA SER A 364 -30.42 -5.10 -15.49
C SER A 364 -31.45 -6.24 -15.39
N ALA A 365 -31.52 -6.95 -14.25
CA ALA A 365 -32.15 -8.27 -14.21
C ALA A 365 -33.41 -8.36 -13.34
N THR A 366 -33.55 -7.63 -12.23
CA THR A 366 -34.66 -7.81 -11.27
C THR A 366 -34.74 -6.64 -10.28
N ASP A 367 -35.89 -6.47 -9.62
CA ASP A 367 -36.02 -5.65 -8.42
C ASP A 367 -35.03 -6.09 -7.31
N LEU A 368 -34.20 -5.16 -6.84
CA LEU A 368 -33.15 -5.40 -5.84
C LEU A 368 -33.70 -5.83 -4.47
N SER A 369 -34.91 -5.38 -4.11
CA SER A 369 -35.53 -5.74 -2.83
C SER A 369 -35.96 -7.22 -2.81
N THR A 370 -36.48 -7.69 -3.94
CA THR A 370 -36.83 -9.09 -4.18
C THR A 370 -35.58 -9.98 -4.14
N LEU A 371 -34.49 -9.57 -4.79
CA LEU A 371 -33.21 -10.30 -4.75
C LEU A 371 -32.64 -10.39 -3.33
N THR A 372 -32.67 -9.29 -2.59
CA THR A 372 -32.21 -9.23 -1.20
C THR A 372 -32.92 -10.26 -0.33
N THR A 373 -34.24 -10.34 -0.47
CA THR A 373 -35.08 -11.28 0.29
C THR A 373 -34.84 -12.72 -0.18
N ARG A 374 -34.82 -12.94 -1.49
CA ARG A 374 -34.61 -14.26 -2.10
C ARG A 374 -33.28 -14.89 -1.69
N PHE A 375 -32.22 -14.09 -1.60
CA PHE A 375 -30.90 -14.61 -1.27
C PHE A 375 -30.67 -14.78 0.24
N ASN A 376 -31.53 -14.22 1.10
CA ASN A 376 -31.40 -14.26 2.56
C ASN A 376 -29.99 -13.90 3.06
N ILE A 377 -29.37 -12.89 2.44
CA ILE A 377 -27.97 -12.54 2.71
C ILE A 377 -27.87 -11.69 3.99
N PRO A 378 -26.92 -11.96 4.90
CA PRO A 378 -26.70 -11.12 6.07
C PRO A 378 -26.40 -9.65 5.71
N THR A 379 -26.68 -8.74 6.64
CA THR A 379 -26.14 -7.37 6.59
C THR A 379 -24.66 -7.37 6.93
N ILE A 380 -23.94 -6.34 6.52
CA ILE A 380 -22.53 -6.14 6.85
C ILE A 380 -22.35 -4.95 7.82
N ASP A 381 -21.20 -4.89 8.46
CA ASP A 381 -20.88 -3.81 9.39
C ASP A 381 -20.45 -2.54 8.62
N HIS A 382 -21.04 -1.40 9.03
CA HIS A 382 -20.65 -0.06 8.59
C HIS A 382 -20.19 0.75 9.79
N HIS A 383 -18.94 1.19 9.78
CA HIS A 383 -18.34 1.91 10.91
C HIS A 383 -18.27 3.43 10.71
N VAL A 384 -18.49 3.92 9.49
CA VAL A 384 -18.49 5.34 9.14
C VAL A 384 -19.81 5.70 8.48
N SER A 385 -20.39 6.83 8.88
CA SER A 385 -21.64 7.32 8.28
C SER A 385 -21.38 7.72 6.84
N THR A 386 -22.08 7.08 5.91
CA THR A 386 -21.90 7.20 4.47
C THR A 386 -23.25 6.99 3.78
N ALA A 387 -23.57 7.76 2.75
CA ALA A 387 -24.76 7.56 1.93
C ALA A 387 -24.52 6.41 0.94
N LEU A 388 -25.22 5.30 1.17
CA LEU A 388 -25.07 4.06 0.38
C LEU A 388 -26.21 3.92 -0.63
N THR A 389 -25.89 3.52 -1.85
CA THR A 389 -26.93 3.10 -2.80
C THR A 389 -27.37 1.68 -2.51
N GLN A 390 -28.64 1.36 -2.82
CA GLN A 390 -29.19 0.02 -2.57
C GLN A 390 -28.43 -1.06 -3.37
N GLU A 391 -28.05 -0.74 -4.61
CA GLU A 391 -27.34 -1.67 -5.48
C GLU A 391 -25.91 -1.95 -4.99
N ALA A 392 -25.14 -0.90 -4.69
CA ALA A 392 -23.77 -1.08 -4.17
C ALA A 392 -23.78 -1.83 -2.84
N GLU A 393 -24.75 -1.56 -1.97
CA GLU A 393 -24.88 -2.28 -0.70
C GLU A 393 -25.22 -3.76 -0.89
N LEU A 394 -26.16 -4.08 -1.79
CA LEU A 394 -26.44 -5.48 -2.12
C LEU A 394 -25.19 -6.17 -2.72
N CYS A 395 -24.44 -5.47 -3.58
CA CYS A 395 -23.19 -5.97 -4.14
C CYS A 395 -22.14 -6.28 -3.06
N ARG A 396 -21.97 -5.41 -2.05
CA ARG A 396 -21.05 -5.68 -0.92
C ARG A 396 -21.48 -6.91 -0.12
N ARG A 397 -22.79 -7.07 0.13
CA ARG A 397 -23.33 -8.21 0.86
C ARG A 397 -23.16 -9.52 0.09
N ILE A 398 -23.40 -9.51 -1.22
CA ILE A 398 -23.13 -10.63 -2.12
C ILE A 398 -21.64 -10.97 -2.11
N LEU A 399 -20.75 -9.97 -2.26
CA LEU A 399 -19.30 -10.14 -2.20
C LEU A 399 -18.88 -10.83 -0.90
N MET A 400 -19.33 -10.32 0.24
CA MET A 400 -18.95 -10.87 1.55
C MET A 400 -19.48 -12.28 1.77
N SER A 401 -20.69 -12.59 1.29
CA SER A 401 -21.28 -13.92 1.46
C SER A 401 -20.74 -14.96 0.47
N GLY A 402 -20.39 -14.54 -0.74
CA GLY A 402 -19.83 -15.42 -1.78
C GLY A 402 -18.34 -15.65 -1.62
N CYS A 403 -17.60 -14.64 -1.14
CA CYS A 403 -16.14 -14.64 -1.17
C CYS A 403 -15.45 -14.32 0.16
N GLY A 404 -16.20 -13.93 1.20
CA GLY A 404 -15.62 -13.49 2.47
C GLY A 404 -14.95 -14.61 3.28
N PRO A 405 -13.85 -14.31 3.99
CA PRO A 405 -13.25 -15.24 4.94
C PRO A 405 -14.11 -15.36 6.21
N ARG A 406 -13.85 -16.38 7.03
CA ARG A 406 -14.49 -16.50 8.35
C ARG A 406 -13.97 -15.41 9.30
N LYS A 407 -14.86 -14.50 9.72
CA LYS A 407 -14.54 -13.34 10.58
C LYS A 407 -13.79 -13.74 11.85
N GLU A 408 -14.22 -14.82 12.50
CA GLU A 408 -13.65 -15.33 13.75
C GLU A 408 -12.24 -15.87 13.54
N ALA A 409 -11.95 -16.50 12.40
CA ALA A 409 -10.63 -17.03 12.09
C ALA A 409 -9.61 -15.91 11.87
N VAL A 410 -10.01 -14.84 11.17
CA VAL A 410 -9.18 -13.63 10.99
C VAL A 410 -8.93 -12.97 12.35
N ARG A 411 -9.96 -12.84 13.18
CA ARG A 411 -9.84 -12.27 14.54
C ARG A 411 -8.89 -13.09 15.42
N ALA A 412 -9.06 -14.40 15.46
CA ALA A 412 -8.22 -15.30 16.25
C ALA A 412 -6.73 -15.17 15.90
N LYS A 413 -6.39 -14.95 14.62
CA LYS A 413 -5.00 -14.71 14.20
C LYS A 413 -4.45 -13.36 14.67
N ILE A 414 -5.27 -12.31 14.67
CA ILE A 414 -4.87 -11.00 15.20
C ILE A 414 -4.64 -11.13 16.72
N ASP A 415 -5.51 -11.85 17.41
CA ASP A 415 -5.44 -12.03 18.87
C ASP A 415 -4.27 -12.93 19.28
N SER A 416 -3.96 -13.96 18.49
CA SER A 416 -2.77 -14.81 18.66
C SER A 416 -1.47 -14.13 18.24
N LYS A 417 -1.53 -12.89 17.75
CA LYS A 417 -0.39 -12.07 17.30
C LYS A 417 0.40 -12.74 16.17
N ASP A 418 -0.30 -13.38 15.23
CA ASP A 418 0.32 -13.82 13.98
C ASP A 418 1.08 -12.62 13.36
N PRO A 419 2.40 -12.74 13.10
CA PRO A 419 3.24 -11.58 12.80
C PRO A 419 2.74 -10.79 11.59
N ALA A 420 2.27 -11.50 10.56
CA ALA A 420 1.90 -10.87 9.32
C ALA A 420 0.52 -10.23 9.38
N ILE A 421 -0.48 -10.88 9.99
CA ILE A 421 -1.84 -10.30 10.07
C ILE A 421 -1.85 -9.11 11.02
N THR A 422 -1.03 -9.20 12.06
CA THR A 422 -0.90 -8.12 13.05
C THR A 422 -0.23 -6.91 12.42
N ALA A 423 0.82 -7.12 11.62
CA ALA A 423 1.48 -6.05 10.89
C ALA A 423 0.54 -5.40 9.88
N LEU A 424 -0.22 -6.19 9.14
CA LEU A 424 -1.25 -5.73 8.20
C LEU A 424 -2.33 -4.88 8.88
N TYR A 425 -2.93 -5.43 9.93
CA TYR A 425 -3.98 -4.77 10.71
C TYR A 425 -3.51 -3.44 11.31
N ARG A 426 -2.29 -3.39 11.84
CA ARG A 426 -1.69 -2.16 12.35
C ARG A 426 -1.44 -1.14 11.25
N GLY A 427 -0.99 -1.59 10.09
CA GLY A 427 -0.81 -0.73 8.92
C GLY A 427 -2.14 -0.10 8.51
N PHE A 428 -3.18 -0.90 8.25
CA PHE A 428 -4.51 -0.40 7.90
C PHE A 428 -5.09 0.53 8.97
N SER A 429 -4.94 0.20 10.25
CA SER A 429 -5.41 1.07 11.35
C SER A 429 -4.73 2.43 11.34
N ARG A 430 -3.41 2.51 11.07
CA ARG A 430 -2.69 3.80 10.93
C ARG A 430 -3.15 4.57 9.70
N PHE A 431 -3.28 3.89 8.58
CA PHE A 431 -3.75 4.49 7.33
C PHE A 431 -5.16 5.09 7.50
N MET A 432 -6.09 4.33 8.08
CA MET A 432 -7.46 4.81 8.34
C MET A 432 -7.54 5.89 9.40
N LEU A 433 -6.55 5.97 10.29
CA LEU A 433 -6.46 7.04 11.29
C LEU A 433 -6.04 8.39 10.67
N GLU A 434 -5.28 8.35 9.58
CA GLU A 434 -4.93 9.52 8.77
C GLU A 434 -6.05 9.88 7.79
N ASP A 435 -6.60 8.89 7.07
CA ASP A 435 -7.60 9.13 6.04
C ASP A 435 -8.91 9.68 6.63
N LEU A 436 -9.33 9.12 7.76
CA LEU A 436 -10.52 9.59 8.46
C LEU A 436 -10.22 10.74 9.43
N GLU A 437 -9.07 11.42 9.41
CA GLU A 437 -8.75 12.45 10.41
C GLU A 437 -9.77 13.60 10.41
N TYR A 438 -10.20 14.03 9.22
CA TYR A 438 -11.07 15.19 9.03
C TYR A 438 -12.53 14.83 8.70
N HIS A 439 -12.85 13.53 8.60
CA HIS A 439 -14.20 13.08 8.27
C HIS A 439 -15.23 13.60 9.30
N PRO A 440 -16.45 14.03 8.90
CA PRO A 440 -17.44 14.59 9.82
C PRO A 440 -17.76 13.69 11.02
N SER A 441 -17.80 12.37 10.83
CA SER A 441 -18.08 11.38 11.89
C SER A 441 -16.94 11.20 12.89
N THR A 442 -15.71 11.58 12.54
CA THR A 442 -14.50 11.32 13.35
C THR A 442 -13.86 12.59 13.89
N ARG A 443 -14.04 13.73 13.23
CA ARG A 443 -13.44 15.03 13.60
C ARG A 443 -13.84 15.49 15.00
N LYS A 444 -15.05 15.13 15.45
CA LYS A 444 -15.58 15.45 16.79
C LYS A 444 -15.17 14.42 17.86
N LEU A 445 -14.55 13.30 17.47
CA LEU A 445 -14.17 12.24 18.39
C LEU A 445 -12.82 12.54 19.07
N SER A 446 -12.65 12.06 20.30
CA SER A 446 -11.34 12.09 20.96
C SER A 446 -10.35 11.19 20.21
N ARG A 447 -9.04 11.46 20.34
CA ARG A 447 -8.01 10.65 19.64
C ARG A 447 -8.08 9.16 19.98
N LYS A 448 -8.50 8.82 21.20
CA LYS A 448 -8.74 7.41 21.61
C LYS A 448 -9.89 6.79 20.81
N LYS A 449 -11.03 7.48 20.71
CA LYS A 449 -12.19 7.02 19.94
C LYS A 449 -11.89 6.92 18.44
N GLN A 450 -11.13 7.87 17.88
CA GLN A 450 -10.65 7.78 16.49
C GLN A 450 -9.82 6.51 16.27
N LYS A 451 -8.83 6.24 17.12
CA LYS A 451 -8.03 5.01 17.03
C LYS A 451 -8.87 3.74 17.09
N THR A 452 -9.87 3.68 17.97
CA THR A 452 -10.78 2.53 18.04
C THR A 452 -11.59 2.38 16.75
N LEU A 453 -12.19 3.45 16.25
CA LEU A 453 -12.96 3.43 15.01
C LEU A 453 -12.08 3.03 13.81
N SER A 454 -10.90 3.63 13.64
CA SER A 454 -9.96 3.27 12.57
C SER A 454 -9.50 1.82 12.65
N SER A 455 -9.43 1.24 13.86
CA SER A 455 -9.10 -0.18 14.04
C SER A 455 -10.26 -1.09 13.64
N ASN A 456 -11.51 -0.71 13.95
CA ASN A 456 -12.68 -1.47 13.49
C ASN A 456 -12.81 -1.42 11.97
N VAL A 457 -12.68 -0.22 11.37
CA VAL A 457 -12.64 -0.03 9.92
C VAL A 457 -11.53 -0.85 9.27
N ALA A 458 -10.32 -0.83 9.84
CA ALA A 458 -9.20 -1.61 9.32
C ALA A 458 -9.48 -3.12 9.29
N PHE A 459 -10.22 -3.64 10.27
CA PHE A 459 -10.62 -5.03 10.28
C PHE A 459 -11.58 -5.35 9.13
N GLU A 460 -12.62 -4.55 8.95
CA GLU A 460 -13.58 -4.73 7.84
C GLU A 460 -12.91 -4.56 6.47
N MET A 461 -11.97 -3.63 6.32
CA MET A 461 -11.18 -3.48 5.10
C MET A 461 -10.36 -4.74 4.77
N ILE A 462 -9.77 -5.40 5.76
CA ILE A 462 -9.03 -6.66 5.55
C ILE A 462 -9.98 -7.76 5.05
N LEU A 463 -11.15 -7.90 5.68
CA LEU A 463 -12.15 -8.91 5.27
C LEU A 463 -12.61 -8.67 3.83
N ARG A 464 -12.96 -7.42 3.51
CA ARG A 464 -13.46 -7.03 2.18
C ARG A 464 -12.39 -7.09 1.10
N ASN A 465 -11.15 -6.72 1.40
CA ASN A 465 -10.03 -6.87 0.46
C ASN A 465 -9.78 -8.34 0.14
N GLN A 466 -9.81 -9.23 1.15
CA GLN A 466 -9.72 -10.66 0.91
C GLN A 466 -10.90 -11.16 0.06
N ALA A 467 -12.13 -10.79 0.41
CA ALA A 467 -13.33 -11.16 -0.36
C ALA A 467 -13.23 -10.69 -1.82
N TYR A 468 -12.79 -9.46 -2.05
CA TYR A 468 -12.65 -8.90 -3.38
C TYR A 468 -11.54 -9.58 -4.18
N SER A 469 -10.39 -9.87 -3.54
CA SER A 469 -9.32 -10.67 -4.14
C SER A 469 -9.81 -12.06 -4.55
N ASN A 470 -10.67 -12.68 -3.74
CA ASN A 470 -11.29 -13.98 -4.02
C ASN A 470 -12.31 -13.90 -5.18
N LEU A 471 -13.14 -12.86 -5.24
CA LEU A 471 -14.08 -12.63 -6.34
C LEU A 471 -13.34 -12.47 -7.68
N VAL A 472 -12.31 -11.62 -7.71
CA VAL A 472 -11.51 -11.39 -8.92
C VAL A 472 -10.85 -12.69 -9.40
N GLU A 473 -10.47 -13.58 -8.49
CA GLU A 473 -9.91 -14.89 -8.84
C GLU A 473 -10.92 -15.82 -9.50
N LEU A 474 -12.16 -15.83 -9.00
CA LEU A 474 -13.25 -16.62 -9.58
C LEU A 474 -13.69 -16.11 -10.95
N LEU A 475 -13.85 -14.79 -11.09
CA LEU A 475 -14.36 -14.18 -12.32
C LEU A 475 -13.28 -14.07 -13.41
N PHE A 476 -12.01 -13.91 -13.03
CA PHE A 476 -10.90 -13.73 -13.98
C PHE A 476 -9.78 -14.75 -13.75
N PRO A 477 -10.08 -16.06 -13.80
CA PRO A 477 -9.16 -17.10 -13.36
C PRO A 477 -7.91 -17.20 -14.23
N ASN A 478 -7.92 -16.64 -15.45
CA ASN A 478 -6.81 -16.69 -16.42
C ASN A 478 -6.09 -15.35 -16.64
N TYR A 479 -6.60 -14.24 -16.12
CA TYR A 479 -6.01 -12.92 -16.34
C TYR A 479 -4.69 -12.74 -15.59
N VAL A 480 -3.79 -11.91 -16.11
CA VAL A 480 -2.61 -11.48 -15.37
C VAL A 480 -3.06 -10.53 -14.25
N ARG A 481 -2.89 -10.93 -12.98
CA ARG A 481 -3.35 -10.15 -11.82
C ARG A 481 -2.31 -9.14 -11.38
N LEU A 482 -2.61 -7.87 -11.59
CA LEU A 482 -1.80 -6.74 -11.16
C LEU A 482 -2.33 -6.18 -9.83
N SER A 483 -1.52 -5.35 -9.17
CA SER A 483 -1.86 -4.76 -7.89
C SER A 483 -1.12 -3.44 -7.66
N ILE A 484 -1.77 -2.54 -6.93
CA ILE A 484 -1.16 -1.29 -6.43
C ILE A 484 -0.56 -1.43 -5.03
N HIS A 485 -0.66 -2.61 -4.42
CA HIS A 485 0.01 -2.93 -3.17
C HIS A 485 1.37 -3.57 -3.45
N ALA A 486 2.32 -3.32 -2.55
CA ALA A 486 3.62 -3.98 -2.59
C ALA A 486 3.45 -5.45 -2.20
N HIS A 487 3.39 -6.33 -3.20
CA HIS A 487 3.53 -7.76 -3.03
C HIS A 487 4.99 -8.18 -3.18
N ASN A 488 5.32 -9.38 -2.71
CA ASN A 488 6.59 -10.02 -2.99
C ASN A 488 6.73 -10.46 -4.45
N ASN A 489 5.76 -10.17 -5.34
CA ASN A 489 5.78 -10.56 -6.75
C ASN A 489 6.03 -12.07 -6.99
N GLY A 490 5.70 -12.94 -6.03
CA GLY A 490 5.83 -14.39 -6.17
C GLY A 490 4.66 -15.07 -6.88
N GLY A 491 3.68 -14.29 -7.35
CA GLY A 491 2.37 -14.78 -7.81
C GLY A 491 1.39 -15.02 -6.65
N PRO A 492 0.06 -15.02 -6.91
CA PRO A 492 -0.56 -14.76 -8.21
C PRO A 492 -0.66 -13.26 -8.56
N LYS A 493 -0.39 -12.36 -7.61
CA LYS A 493 -0.51 -10.89 -7.77
C LYS A 493 0.84 -10.21 -7.92
N PHE A 494 0.93 -9.27 -8.85
CA PHE A 494 2.15 -8.53 -9.16
C PHE A 494 1.97 -7.03 -8.93
N GLY A 495 2.80 -6.44 -8.07
CA GLY A 495 2.79 -5.02 -7.76
C GLY A 495 3.28 -4.20 -8.96
N ILE A 496 2.61 -3.08 -9.27
CA ILE A 496 2.97 -2.20 -10.39
C ILE A 496 3.21 -0.75 -9.98
N GLN A 497 4.06 -0.06 -10.74
CA GLN A 497 4.29 1.38 -10.65
C GLN A 497 3.37 2.11 -11.62
N LEU A 498 2.52 3.00 -11.09
CA LEU A 498 1.61 3.80 -11.90
C LEU A 498 2.28 5.05 -12.50
N PHE A 499 3.44 5.46 -12.00
CA PHE A 499 4.14 6.64 -12.48
C PHE A 499 5.42 6.26 -13.21
N ASP A 500 5.67 6.91 -14.35
CA ASP A 500 6.90 6.75 -15.12
C ASP A 500 8.09 7.33 -14.34
N THR A 501 8.96 6.45 -13.83
CA THR A 501 10.15 6.83 -13.05
C THR A 501 11.22 7.56 -13.86
N SER A 502 11.07 7.69 -15.18
CA SER A 502 11.92 8.60 -15.97
C SER A 502 11.46 10.06 -15.92
N LYS A 503 10.19 10.33 -15.56
CA LYS A 503 9.57 11.66 -15.59
C LYS A 503 9.02 12.13 -14.25
N VAL A 504 8.70 11.19 -13.37
CA VAL A 504 8.02 11.44 -12.10
C VAL A 504 8.89 10.98 -10.93
N ARG A 505 8.86 11.75 -9.84
CA ARG A 505 9.46 11.38 -8.55
C ARG A 505 8.41 11.45 -7.46
N THR A 506 8.13 10.32 -6.82
CA THR A 506 7.24 10.25 -5.66
C THR A 506 8.04 10.56 -4.41
N VAL A 507 7.76 11.67 -3.73
CA VAL A 507 8.66 12.25 -2.71
C VAL A 507 7.93 12.67 -1.45
N GLU A 508 8.60 12.53 -0.30
CA GLU A 508 8.10 12.96 1.02
C GLU A 508 8.37 14.44 1.31
N SER A 509 9.11 15.12 0.43
CA SER A 509 9.43 16.53 0.53
C SER A 509 9.35 17.21 -0.84
N LEU A 510 9.18 18.54 -0.86
CA LEU A 510 9.16 19.33 -2.10
C LEU A 510 10.58 19.54 -2.65
N SER A 511 11.23 18.44 -2.99
CA SER A 511 12.58 18.39 -3.55
C SER A 511 12.71 17.18 -4.47
N PRO A 512 13.24 17.32 -5.70
CA PRO A 512 13.51 16.18 -6.58
C PRO A 512 14.53 15.21 -5.96
N ASP A 513 15.49 15.73 -5.20
CA ASP A 513 16.47 14.95 -4.42
C ASP A 513 15.96 14.53 -3.04
N GLY A 514 14.65 14.69 -2.77
CA GLY A 514 14.05 14.32 -1.49
C GLY A 514 13.95 12.80 -1.31
N ASP A 515 13.69 12.38 -0.07
CA ASP A 515 13.43 10.97 0.22
C ASP A 515 12.24 10.47 -0.60
N ILE A 516 12.45 9.33 -1.26
CA ILE A 516 11.45 8.70 -2.13
C ILE A 516 10.37 8.07 -1.25
N MET A 517 9.11 8.33 -1.60
CA MET A 517 7.99 7.63 -0.96
C MET A 517 8.08 6.14 -1.26
N THR A 518 8.29 5.34 -0.23
CA THR A 518 8.27 3.88 -0.36
C THR A 518 6.92 3.32 0.06
N SER A 519 6.57 2.12 -0.40
CA SER A 519 5.38 1.41 0.06
C SER A 519 5.43 1.05 1.56
N VAL A 520 6.60 1.19 2.20
CA VAL A 520 6.89 0.70 3.55
C VAL A 520 6.04 1.40 4.61
N ASP A 521 5.72 2.69 4.41
CA ASP A 521 4.97 3.48 5.39
C ASP A 521 3.46 3.62 5.09
N LEU A 522 2.99 3.25 3.89
CA LEU A 522 1.66 3.64 3.38
C LEU A 522 0.77 2.49 2.87
N LEU A 523 1.11 1.22 3.10
CA LEU A 523 0.41 0.00 2.61
C LEU A 523 0.32 -0.15 1.07
N HIS A 524 0.51 0.92 0.32
CA HIS A 524 0.34 0.99 -1.14
C HIS A 524 1.61 1.58 -1.75
N ILE A 525 1.90 1.16 -2.98
CA ILE A 525 2.80 1.90 -3.87
C ILE A 525 2.17 3.30 -4.08
N PRO A 526 2.93 4.40 -4.19
CA PRO A 526 2.32 5.72 -4.34
C PRO A 526 1.25 5.77 -5.43
N THR A 527 0.01 6.06 -5.04
CA THR A 527 -1.15 6.10 -5.96
C THR A 527 -1.65 7.53 -6.17
N PRO A 528 -2.28 7.84 -7.31
CA PRO A 528 -2.73 9.19 -7.60
C PRO A 528 -3.91 9.65 -6.70
N TRP A 529 -4.73 8.72 -6.23
CA TRP A 529 -5.87 9.04 -5.34
C TRP A 529 -5.50 9.35 -3.89
N HIS A 530 -4.22 9.18 -3.51
CA HIS A 530 -3.70 9.52 -2.19
C HIS A 530 -2.67 10.65 -2.22
N ASN A 531 -2.43 11.25 -3.37
CA ASN A 531 -1.38 12.25 -3.58
C ASN A 531 -1.86 13.32 -4.57
N CYS A 532 -0.99 14.27 -4.88
CA CYS A 532 -1.16 15.25 -5.94
C CYS A 532 0.15 15.42 -6.72
N VAL A 533 0.03 15.93 -7.94
CA VAL A 533 1.18 16.32 -8.76
C VAL A 533 1.61 17.74 -8.40
N VAL A 534 2.93 17.94 -8.31
CA VAL A 534 3.59 19.23 -8.12
C VAL A 534 4.63 19.40 -9.23
N GLU A 535 4.45 20.44 -10.03
CA GLU A 535 5.47 20.93 -10.96
C GLU A 535 6.34 21.95 -10.23
N LEU A 536 7.65 21.69 -10.18
CA LEU A 536 8.60 22.58 -9.53
C LEU A 536 9.45 23.28 -10.57
N ALA A 537 9.42 24.61 -10.58
CA ALA A 537 10.21 25.41 -11.53
C ALA A 537 11.71 25.06 -11.44
N GLY A 538 12.30 24.73 -12.58
CA GLY A 538 13.70 24.31 -12.70
C GLY A 538 13.96 22.83 -12.38
N SER A 539 12.93 22.03 -12.10
CA SER A 539 13.02 20.58 -12.00
C SER A 539 12.71 19.94 -13.35
N GLU A 540 13.48 18.92 -13.73
CA GLU A 540 13.17 18.07 -14.89
C GLU A 540 12.09 17.02 -14.56
N PHE A 541 11.84 16.79 -13.27
CA PHE A 541 10.85 15.83 -12.79
C PHE A 541 9.57 16.52 -12.30
N LEU A 542 8.43 15.91 -12.61
CA LEU A 542 7.19 16.13 -11.87
C LEU A 542 7.27 15.42 -10.52
N LEU A 543 6.82 16.07 -9.46
CA LEU A 543 6.79 15.47 -8.12
C LEU A 543 5.39 14.95 -7.82
N VAL A 544 5.28 13.78 -7.21
CA VAL A 544 4.04 13.26 -6.62
C VAL A 544 4.20 13.24 -5.11
N THR A 545 3.31 13.93 -4.41
CA THR A 545 3.40 14.08 -2.95
C THR A 545 2.05 14.47 -2.32
N LYS A 546 1.98 14.59 -0.99
CA LYS A 546 0.77 15.04 -0.29
C LYS A 546 0.50 16.53 -0.53
N ALA A 547 -0.75 16.88 -0.85
CA ALA A 547 -1.17 18.25 -1.09
C ALA A 547 -0.86 19.22 0.07
N LYS A 548 -0.90 18.74 1.32
CA LYS A 548 -0.53 19.51 2.52
C LYS A 548 0.86 20.10 2.45
N LEU A 549 1.83 19.40 1.84
CA LEU A 549 3.19 19.91 1.72
C LEU A 549 3.23 21.16 0.83
N ALA A 550 2.58 21.10 -0.34
CA ALA A 550 2.44 22.24 -1.25
C ALA A 550 1.70 23.40 -0.58
N ARG A 551 0.53 23.14 0.02
CA ARG A 551 -0.27 24.17 0.72
C ARG A 551 0.51 24.82 1.87
N THR A 552 1.19 24.03 2.69
CA THR A 552 1.99 24.53 3.82
C THR A 552 3.18 25.36 3.34
N ALA A 553 3.84 24.94 2.26
CA ALA A 553 4.97 25.66 1.69
C ALA A 553 4.57 27.02 1.11
N LEU A 554 3.41 27.10 0.46
CA LEU A 554 2.82 28.35 0.01
C LEU A 554 2.44 29.25 1.19
N GLN A 555 1.76 28.70 2.20
CA GLN A 555 1.36 29.45 3.40
C GLN A 555 2.56 30.03 4.18
N LYS A 556 3.65 29.25 4.30
CA LYS A 556 4.90 29.70 4.94
C LYS A 556 5.72 30.67 4.08
N GLY A 557 5.35 30.84 2.80
CA GLY A 557 6.08 31.68 1.85
C GLY A 557 7.46 31.14 1.46
N SER A 558 7.76 29.86 1.73
CA SER A 558 9.00 29.23 1.27
C SER A 558 9.00 28.96 -0.24
N PHE A 559 7.81 28.88 -0.83
CA PHE A 559 7.59 28.77 -2.28
C PHE A 559 6.57 29.85 -2.72
N THR A 560 6.58 30.18 -4.01
CA THR A 560 5.52 30.92 -4.71
C THR A 560 4.80 30.01 -5.68
N GLY A 561 3.60 30.41 -6.11
CA GLY A 561 2.79 29.66 -7.07
C GLY A 561 1.38 29.44 -6.54
N SER A 562 0.67 28.50 -7.16
CA SER A 562 -0.70 28.15 -6.79
C SER A 562 -1.06 26.75 -7.28
N MET A 563 -2.26 26.32 -6.92
CA MET A 563 -2.92 25.28 -7.69
C MET A 563 -3.23 25.83 -9.09
N ALA A 564 -2.97 25.03 -10.10
CA ALA A 564 -3.14 25.33 -11.52
C ALA A 564 -3.87 24.17 -12.20
N HIS A 565 -4.28 24.38 -13.45
CA HIS A 565 -4.88 23.35 -14.29
C HIS A 565 -4.08 23.26 -15.58
N ASN A 566 -3.89 22.05 -16.09
CA ASN A 566 -3.28 21.88 -17.41
C ASN A 566 -4.28 22.32 -18.51
N SER A 567 -3.88 22.23 -19.77
CA SER A 567 -4.74 22.56 -20.92
C SER A 567 -6.03 21.73 -21.02
N LYS A 568 -6.15 20.66 -20.24
CA LYS A 568 -7.30 19.75 -20.14
C LYS A 568 -8.07 19.91 -18.82
N GLY A 569 -7.79 20.96 -18.05
CA GLY A 569 -8.49 21.21 -16.79
C GLY A 569 -8.05 20.30 -15.62
N ARG A 570 -6.95 19.55 -15.74
CA ARG A 570 -6.50 18.62 -14.67
C ARG A 570 -5.66 19.37 -13.64
N ALA A 571 -6.08 19.30 -12.38
CA ALA A 571 -5.48 20.04 -11.29
C ALA A 571 -4.08 19.54 -10.91
N TYR A 572 -3.18 20.46 -10.58
CA TYR A 572 -1.85 20.19 -10.01
C TYR A 572 -1.34 21.45 -9.28
N PHE A 573 -0.23 21.36 -8.56
CA PHE A 573 0.44 22.54 -8.00
C PHE A 573 1.60 22.98 -8.89
N SER A 574 1.64 24.25 -9.29
CA SER A 574 2.80 24.86 -9.94
C SER A 574 3.54 25.71 -8.92
N LEU A 575 4.77 25.31 -8.55
CA LEU A 575 5.54 25.92 -7.49
C LEU A 575 6.90 26.43 -7.98
N THR A 576 7.36 27.54 -7.40
CA THR A 576 8.72 28.07 -7.56
C THR A 576 9.36 28.26 -6.19
N LYS A 577 10.53 27.68 -5.98
CA LYS A 577 11.27 27.83 -4.72
C LYS A 577 11.77 29.25 -4.60
N ARG A 578 11.43 29.96 -3.51
CA ARG A 578 11.99 31.30 -3.31
C ARG A 578 13.49 31.19 -3.01
N PRO A 579 14.34 32.01 -3.66
CA PRO A 579 15.74 32.08 -3.26
C PRO A 579 15.80 32.48 -1.79
N ARG A 580 16.54 31.70 -0.98
CA ARG A 580 16.80 32.08 0.40
C ARG A 580 17.50 33.44 0.37
N ARG A 581 16.89 34.48 0.94
CA ARG A 581 17.58 35.75 1.15
C ARG A 581 18.87 35.43 1.93
N PRO A 582 20.05 35.91 1.49
CA PRO A 582 21.25 35.74 2.27
C PRO A 582 21.00 36.31 3.66
N ILE A 583 21.29 35.52 4.69
CA ILE A 583 21.30 36.02 6.07
C ILE A 583 22.51 36.96 6.12
N VAL A 584 22.26 38.27 6.06
CA VAL A 584 23.30 39.26 6.36
C VAL A 584 23.46 39.22 7.87
N VAL A 585 24.58 38.66 8.33
CA VAL A 585 24.98 38.75 9.73
C VAL A 585 25.78 40.03 9.85
N THR A 586 25.24 41.01 10.57
CA THR A 586 26.00 42.21 10.95
C THR A 586 26.85 41.86 12.17
N ILE A 587 28.16 41.79 11.99
CA ILE A 587 29.10 41.67 13.12
C ILE A 587 29.39 43.09 13.59
N ASN A 588 29.04 43.40 14.84
CA ASN A 588 29.45 44.64 15.49
C ASN A 588 30.69 44.34 16.34
N GLU A 589 31.86 44.69 15.84
CA GLU A 589 33.07 44.69 16.67
C GLU A 589 33.13 46.01 17.46
N LYS A 590 33.18 45.93 18.78
CA LYS A 590 33.62 47.07 19.61
C LYS A 590 35.15 47.07 19.59
N LEU A 591 35.76 47.90 18.74
CA LEU A 591 37.15 48.28 18.94
C LEU A 591 37.24 49.15 20.19
N SER A 592 38.02 48.70 21.17
CA SER A 592 38.41 49.49 22.32
C SER A 592 39.40 50.58 21.87
N SER A 593 39.13 51.80 22.36
CA SER A 593 39.77 53.08 22.05
C SER A 593 39.30 53.75 20.74
N PHE A 594 38.59 54.87 20.91
CA PHE A 594 37.92 55.73 19.93
C PHE A 594 36.61 55.19 19.32
N GLY A 595 35.49 55.65 19.89
CA GLY A 595 34.12 55.22 19.57
C GLY A 595 33.63 55.56 18.16
N LYS A 596 34.02 54.75 17.17
CA LYS A 596 33.31 54.63 15.89
C LYS A 596 32.89 53.18 15.68
N THR A 597 31.58 52.95 15.60
CA THR A 597 30.99 51.66 15.22
C THR A 597 31.09 51.51 13.70
N VAL A 598 31.83 50.53 13.20
CA VAL A 598 31.84 50.17 11.78
C VAL A 598 30.98 48.92 11.60
N SER A 599 29.90 49.03 10.84
CA SER A 599 29.02 47.92 10.51
C SER A 599 29.35 47.40 9.11
N THR A 600 29.95 46.22 9.02
CA THR A 600 30.30 45.55 7.76
C THR A 600 29.31 44.42 7.49
N PRO A 601 28.57 44.42 6.35
CA PRO A 601 27.70 43.32 5.99
C PRO A 601 28.53 42.12 5.52
N VAL A 602 28.51 41.02 6.27
CA VAL A 602 29.20 39.77 5.86
C VAL A 602 28.19 38.81 5.23
N ARG A 603 28.47 38.37 4.00
CA ARG A 603 27.71 37.31 3.32
C ARG A 603 28.14 35.96 3.89
N ALA A 604 27.44 35.46 4.91
CA ALA A 604 27.77 34.16 5.51
C ALA A 604 27.09 33.01 4.74
N SER A 605 27.87 32.01 4.30
CA SER A 605 27.31 30.74 3.81
C SER A 605 26.76 29.92 5.00
N PRO A 606 25.69 29.11 4.81
CA PRO A 606 25.09 28.32 5.89
C PRO A 606 26.08 27.37 6.59
N GLN A 607 27.12 26.93 5.88
CA GLN A 607 28.20 26.08 6.41
C GLN A 607 29.09 26.83 7.41
N LEU A 608 29.33 28.13 7.21
CA LEU A 608 30.16 28.96 8.10
C LEU A 608 29.47 29.20 9.44
N VAL A 609 28.15 29.44 9.43
CA VAL A 609 27.35 29.63 10.64
C VAL A 609 27.29 28.34 11.45
N ARG A 610 27.13 27.18 10.80
CA ARG A 610 27.14 25.87 11.46
C ARG A 610 28.49 25.56 12.11
N ARG A 611 29.61 25.86 11.43
CA ARG A 611 30.97 25.76 11.99
C ARG A 611 31.20 26.69 13.19
N ALA A 612 30.71 27.94 13.12
CA ALA A 612 30.84 28.88 14.25
C ALA A 612 30.00 28.46 15.47
N THR A 613 28.82 27.87 15.24
CA THR A 613 27.95 27.38 16.33
C THR A 613 28.53 26.12 16.99
N PHE A 614 29.15 25.23 16.21
CA PHE A 614 29.87 24.05 16.74
C PHE A 614 31.17 24.42 17.47
N ALA A 615 31.94 25.39 16.97
CA ALA A 615 33.15 25.88 17.63
C ALA A 615 32.86 26.58 18.97
N LEU A 616 31.67 27.15 19.14
CA LEU A 616 31.19 27.70 20.41
C LEU A 616 30.71 26.62 21.40
N SER A 617 30.22 25.46 20.92
CA SER A 617 29.86 24.34 21.81
C SER A 617 31.07 23.50 22.23
N GLU A 618 32.11 23.39 21.39
CA GLU A 618 33.34 22.66 21.76
C GLU A 618 34.21 23.38 22.81
N LYS A 619 34.01 24.70 23.01
CA LYS A 619 34.73 25.47 24.06
C LYS A 619 34.06 25.46 25.44
N MET A 620 32.91 24.80 25.63
CA MET A 620 32.35 24.55 26.97
C MET A 620 32.78 23.19 27.50
N ILE A 621 34.03 23.12 27.96
CA ILE A 621 34.53 22.01 28.77
C ILE A 621 33.85 22.06 30.14
N SER A 622 33.26 20.94 30.56
CA SER A 622 32.64 20.73 31.87
C SER A 622 33.59 21.10 33.02
N PRO A 623 33.17 21.84 34.07
CA PRO A 623 34.07 22.18 35.16
C PRO A 623 34.41 20.94 36.00
N LYS A 624 35.70 20.60 36.07
CA LYS A 624 36.27 19.65 37.04
C LYS A 624 36.39 20.32 38.41
N ASP A 625 36.22 19.56 39.49
CA ASP A 625 36.53 20.05 40.84
C ASP A 625 38.02 19.88 41.19
N ALA A 626 38.42 20.39 42.35
CA ALA A 626 39.83 20.57 42.77
C ALA A 626 40.66 19.28 42.85
N ASN A 627 40.05 18.10 42.70
CA ASN A 627 40.74 16.79 42.65
C ASN A 627 40.56 16.04 41.31
N GLY A 628 40.07 16.70 40.26
CA GLY A 628 40.20 16.22 38.88
C GLY A 628 39.21 15.16 38.39
N ALA A 629 38.11 14.89 39.10
CA ALA A 629 37.07 13.93 38.66
C ALA A 629 35.90 14.61 37.91
N PRO A 630 35.30 13.96 36.90
CA PRO A 630 34.13 14.50 36.18
C PRO A 630 32.83 14.33 36.98
N LYS A 631 32.05 15.41 37.17
CA LYS A 631 30.71 15.38 37.80
C LYS A 631 29.62 14.96 36.80
N PRO A 632 28.61 14.15 37.22
CA PRO A 632 27.45 13.84 36.40
C PRO A 632 26.49 15.04 36.25
N PRO A 633 25.71 15.13 35.16
CA PRO A 633 24.81 16.26 34.91
C PRO A 633 23.66 16.30 35.92
N ARG A 634 23.46 17.45 36.58
CA ARG A 634 22.29 17.69 37.45
C ARG A 634 21.01 17.73 36.60
N ARG A 635 20.04 16.87 36.92
CA ARG A 635 18.64 16.98 36.47
C ARG A 635 18.08 18.33 36.91
N MET A 636 17.65 19.16 35.97
CA MET A 636 17.02 20.46 36.24
C MET A 636 15.49 20.35 36.11
N PHE A 637 14.87 19.40 36.81
CA PHE A 637 13.42 19.37 37.06
C PHE A 637 13.17 18.60 38.36
N THR A 638 12.73 19.28 39.40
CA THR A 638 12.07 18.69 40.57
C THR A 638 10.65 19.25 40.62
N PHE A 639 9.66 18.37 40.56
CA PHE A 639 8.27 18.72 40.86
C PHE A 639 8.07 18.57 42.37
N SER A 640 7.58 19.62 43.02
CA SER A 640 7.06 19.53 44.40
C SER A 640 5.52 19.51 44.36
N PRO A 641 4.86 18.69 45.19
CA PRO A 641 3.40 18.69 45.30
C PRO A 641 2.93 19.97 46.01
N ILE A 642 1.85 20.57 45.52
CA ILE A 642 1.19 21.71 46.15
C ILE A 642 0.02 21.17 46.96
N ASP A 643 0.16 21.16 48.28
CA ASP A 643 -0.97 21.23 49.20
C ASP A 643 -1.26 22.71 49.47
N LYS A 644 -2.45 23.17 49.09
CA LYS A 644 -3.38 23.99 49.89
C LYS A 644 -4.42 24.65 49.00
N GLU A 645 -5.68 24.38 49.37
CA GLU A 645 -6.88 25.01 48.84
C GLU A 645 -6.93 26.51 49.20
N GLY A 646 -7.46 27.31 48.28
CA GLY A 646 -7.92 28.67 48.48
C GLY A 646 -9.30 28.83 47.82
N PRO A 647 -10.15 29.70 48.36
CA PRO A 647 -11.58 29.72 48.04
C PRO A 647 -11.78 30.20 46.61
N ASP A 648 -12.79 29.64 45.93
CA ASP A 648 -13.25 30.01 44.57
C ASP A 648 -12.52 29.36 43.38
N GLY A 649 -12.26 28.05 43.48
CA GLY A 649 -12.74 27.04 42.52
C GLY A 649 -12.52 27.15 40.98
N ILE A 650 -11.65 27.99 40.41
CA ILE A 650 -11.40 28.02 38.94
C ILE A 650 -9.91 28.18 38.57
N PRO A 651 -9.24 27.17 37.94
CA PRO A 651 -7.89 27.35 37.39
C PRO A 651 -7.90 28.01 36.00
N LYS A 652 -7.29 29.20 35.88
CA LYS A 652 -6.90 29.82 34.59
C LYS A 652 -5.50 29.33 34.18
N LEU A 653 -5.37 28.71 33.00
CA LEU A 653 -4.08 28.39 32.38
C LEU A 653 -3.56 29.59 31.59
N SER A 654 -2.48 30.24 32.07
CA SER A 654 -1.64 31.13 31.26
C SER A 654 -0.23 30.53 31.16
N LYS A 655 0.27 30.31 29.94
CA LYS A 655 1.66 29.92 29.69
C LYS A 655 2.47 31.18 29.39
N ARG A 656 3.22 31.67 30.37
CA ARG A 656 4.26 32.69 30.17
C ARG A 656 5.50 32.22 30.94
N ALA A 657 6.56 31.86 30.21
CA ALA A 657 7.87 31.65 30.79
C ALA A 657 8.62 32.99 30.79
N THR A 658 8.95 33.50 31.97
CA THR A 658 9.77 34.70 32.18
C THR A 658 11.20 34.27 32.51
N PHE A 659 12.18 34.82 31.79
CA PHE A 659 13.61 34.72 32.13
C PHE A 659 13.97 35.86 33.10
N PHE A 660 14.47 35.53 34.28
CA PHE A 660 15.19 36.49 35.14
C PHE A 660 16.69 36.39 34.85
N GLY A 661 17.28 37.48 34.37
CA GLY A 661 18.72 37.65 34.27
C GLY A 661 19.28 38.09 35.63
N GLY A 662 20.07 37.22 36.26
CA GLY A 662 20.93 37.56 37.39
C GLY A 662 22.31 38.03 36.91
N GLY A 663 22.82 39.08 37.54
CA GLY A 663 23.93 39.90 37.05
C GLY A 663 25.35 39.31 37.13
N THR A 664 26.16 39.85 36.21
CA THR A 664 27.58 40.23 36.30
C THR A 664 28.61 39.21 36.78
N LYS A 665 29.39 38.69 35.82
CA LYS A 665 30.87 38.86 35.79
C LYS A 665 31.32 39.14 34.36
N LYS A 666 32.14 40.19 34.19
CA LYS A 666 32.76 40.60 32.92
C LYS A 666 33.55 39.43 32.32
N ALA A 667 33.25 39.08 31.08
CA ALA A 667 34.17 38.38 30.19
C ALA A 667 34.21 39.18 28.88
N ASP A 668 35.35 39.78 28.58
CA ASP A 668 35.59 40.44 27.30
C ASP A 668 35.65 39.36 26.21
N GLY A 669 34.58 39.29 25.41
CA GLY A 669 34.45 38.42 24.25
C GLY A 669 33.44 38.99 23.26
N PRO A 670 33.55 38.69 21.96
CA PRO A 670 32.70 39.29 20.93
C PRO A 670 31.23 38.91 21.12
N VAL A 671 30.35 39.92 21.18
CA VAL A 671 28.90 39.74 21.29
C VAL A 671 28.30 39.67 19.88
N VAL A 672 27.83 38.49 19.47
CA VAL A 672 27.09 38.31 18.22
C VAL A 672 25.60 38.58 18.47
N ASN A 673 25.09 39.70 17.96
CA ASN A 673 23.66 40.02 18.02
C ASN A 673 22.97 39.64 16.70
N ILE A 674 22.07 38.66 16.73
CA ILE A 674 21.21 38.30 15.59
C ILE A 674 19.90 39.08 15.74
N THR A 675 19.69 40.11 14.93
CA THR A 675 18.42 40.85 14.91
C THR A 675 17.63 40.52 13.63
N PRO A 676 16.38 40.01 13.71
CA PRO A 676 15.53 39.92 12.53
C PRO A 676 15.09 41.33 12.12
N VAL A 677 15.25 41.66 10.83
CA VAL A 677 14.78 42.93 10.25
C VAL A 677 13.27 43.04 10.44
N LYS A 678 12.82 43.93 11.33
CA LYS A 678 11.41 44.30 11.47
C LYS A 678 10.96 45.04 10.21
N ARG A 679 9.79 44.68 9.67
CA ARG A 679 9.07 45.46 8.64
C ARG A 679 8.92 46.90 9.13
N SER A 680 9.49 47.87 8.42
CA SER A 680 9.10 49.28 8.54
C SER A 680 7.69 49.43 7.97
N LYS A 681 6.73 49.83 8.82
CA LYS A 681 5.49 50.43 8.36
C LYS A 681 5.84 51.82 7.82
N THR A 682 6.07 51.92 6.51
CA THR A 682 6.02 53.21 5.82
C THR A 682 4.56 53.51 5.53
N GLY A 683 3.98 54.45 6.28
CA GLY A 683 2.73 55.10 5.93
C GLY A 683 2.92 55.87 4.63
N PHE A 684 2.04 55.64 3.67
CA PHE A 684 1.89 56.50 2.52
C PHE A 684 0.75 57.49 2.81
N PHE A 685 1.12 58.77 2.79
CA PHE A 685 0.22 59.91 2.66
C PHE A 685 -0.69 59.71 1.43
N GLY A 686 -1.99 59.87 1.64
CA GLY A 686 -2.96 60.05 0.56
C GLY A 686 -3.48 61.49 0.59
N SER A 687 -3.44 62.15 -0.56
CA SER A 687 -4.13 63.41 -0.89
C SER A 687 -4.40 63.40 -2.40
N PRO A 688 -5.36 64.16 -2.94
CA PRO A 688 -6.79 63.86 -2.92
C PRO A 688 -7.31 63.74 -4.36
N THR A 689 -8.31 62.90 -4.62
CA THR A 689 -9.01 62.94 -5.92
C THR A 689 -10.51 62.98 -5.72
N THR A 690 -11.02 64.19 -5.93
CA THR A 690 -12.33 64.55 -6.50
C THR A 690 -13.04 63.40 -7.24
N LYS A 691 -14.27 63.09 -6.82
CA LYS A 691 -15.31 62.54 -7.68
C LYS A 691 -16.63 63.27 -7.42
N LEU A 692 -17.04 64.05 -8.41
CA LEU A 692 -18.41 64.53 -8.61
C LEU A 692 -19.17 63.48 -9.43
N TRP A 693 -20.36 63.13 -8.90
CA TRP A 693 -21.64 62.90 -9.57
C TRP A 693 -22.00 61.60 -10.31
N GLY A 694 -23.27 61.21 -10.06
CA GLY A 694 -24.11 60.29 -10.82
C GLY A 694 -24.52 59.04 -10.02
N SER A 695 -25.47 59.11 -9.08
CA SER A 695 -26.90 58.70 -9.23
C SER A 695 -27.07 57.30 -9.89
N ASN A 696 -27.82 56.33 -9.38
CA ASN A 696 -29.06 56.40 -8.61
C ASN A 696 -29.41 54.99 -8.08
N ASN A 697 -30.04 54.96 -6.90
CA ASN A 697 -31.13 54.07 -6.45
C ASN A 697 -31.16 52.58 -6.89
N ASN A 698 -31.09 51.64 -5.93
CA ASN A 698 -32.25 51.26 -5.10
C ASN A 698 -31.90 50.19 -4.03
N ARG A 699 -32.24 50.53 -2.78
CA ARG A 699 -32.72 49.74 -1.63
C ARG A 699 -32.76 48.21 -1.75
N ALA A 700 -32.05 47.49 -0.85
CA ALA A 700 -32.46 47.07 0.53
C ALA A 700 -33.37 45.82 0.48
N VAL A 701 -33.23 44.75 1.27
CA VAL A 701 -32.98 44.58 2.72
C VAL A 701 -32.47 43.14 2.98
N GLU A 702 -31.70 43.00 4.08
CA GLU A 702 -31.44 41.86 4.99
C GLU A 702 -32.25 40.56 4.76
N VAL A 703 -31.66 39.36 4.90
CA VAL A 703 -31.11 38.74 6.13
C VAL A 703 -29.76 38.05 5.90
#